data_AF-A0A9Q9CAX2-F1
#
_entry.id   AF-A0A9Q9CAX2-F1
#
_cell.length_a   1.000
_cell.length_b   1.000
_cell.length_c   1.000
_cell.angle_alpha   90.00
_cell.angle_beta   90.00
_cell.angle_gamma   90.00
#
_symmetry.space_group_name_H-M   'P 1'
#
loop_
_entity.id
_entity.type
_entity.pdbx_description
1 polymer ?
#
loop_
_entity_poly.entity_id
_entity_poly.type
_entity_poly.pdbx_seq_one_letter_code
_entity_poly.pdbx_strand_id
1 'polypeptide(L)'
;MESLPVSDGSTCKNWKEFSINFFFVNKGMLVRNLLFTLAAILCNVSASADLRESVAVGIDLGTTYSCISVYSPSLKDTKFVLSASGEETYPSVVYFKKLEEGDGKKSKYEAISGWPGLQMYNAEGNANSYFYAFKRGMGIEDLANIDKKVEDIKRNASVPIFVENVGGKRRVAYKIQENGQEGYESVTPEELSSHVLRMLKDQILKEYKIQGITITVPAYFDLNQVAATVKAAEMAGLPTPMIWKEPSAAAFAHTYDLIRKGITTKEEVDDMNICVFDLGGGTFDVSIVESSGGFMMVPSYGGNNFLGGENVNDNLTKHFANYIKSSTGFDVMENQNVKLRLRNLVEEMKRDICDEVRNSPGRKANPSISKSFIYDGEKSITLELTNEKFNELNKDFYSKIRSTMDLLLSGDGKENKGYDKSLINRVLLVGGSTRIPKVIDIVEEIFGADKIHYEGVNADTIVARGAALYTANELSMLSESEQIVTADSVPLSLGICTEEDHFEAIISKGALLPATGTKEFTTAQDNQVKVRIRVAQGGLESFKDNIYIGDIELDLPGNQPRGVPRIAVTLEIDTHGKIYVKAVDLQNDKTADAYFSSVVANMTSEEIERFEERVHSEENQELVKKREVVRKLEHALSQAENPKFTEVIPDNIKKDALEYVQKTRLWLEKHKEIAPRIHIEEKLQEFDNGIKEFLSSAKSGEEKEVGREEL
;
A
#
# COMPACT_ATOMS: atom_id res chain seq x y z
N MET A 1 23.56 -13.55 -60.68
CA MET A 1 23.46 -14.80 -61.45
C MET A 1 22.08 -14.82 -62.09
N GLU A 2 22.05 -14.69 -63.43
CA GLU A 2 21.15 -15.33 -64.43
C GLU A 2 19.80 -15.94 -63.95
N SER A 3 18.67 -15.96 -64.65
CA SER A 3 18.13 -15.42 -65.92
C SER A 3 16.68 -15.96 -66.06
N LEU A 4 15.71 -15.11 -66.50
CA LEU A 4 14.49 -15.30 -67.37
C LEU A 4 13.62 -16.61 -67.35
N PRO A 5 12.39 -16.70 -67.96
CA PRO A 5 11.68 -15.77 -68.86
C PRO A 5 10.14 -15.59 -68.63
N VAL A 6 9.55 -14.75 -69.50
CA VAL A 6 8.12 -14.48 -69.77
C VAL A 6 7.68 -15.16 -71.09
N SER A 7 6.37 -15.37 -71.25
CA SER A 7 5.52 -15.63 -72.46
C SER A 7 4.83 -17.01 -72.43
N ASP A 8 3.61 -17.28 -72.90
CA ASP A 8 2.62 -16.67 -73.81
C ASP A 8 1.21 -17.11 -73.32
N GLY A 9 0.08 -16.44 -73.55
CA GLY A 9 -0.41 -15.90 -74.81
C GLY A 9 -1.31 -16.91 -75.53
N SER A 10 -2.63 -16.89 -75.31
CA SER A 10 -3.62 -17.25 -76.35
C SER A 10 -5.10 -16.94 -76.00
N THR A 11 -5.74 -16.27 -76.96
CA THR A 11 -7.16 -16.40 -77.38
C THR A 11 -8.28 -15.66 -76.63
N CYS A 12 -8.38 -14.36 -76.91
CA CYS A 12 -9.50 -13.71 -77.61
C CYS A 12 -10.80 -14.52 -77.89
N LYS A 13 -11.94 -14.10 -77.31
CA LYS A 13 -13.13 -13.51 -78.00
C LYS A 13 -14.42 -13.69 -77.18
N ASN A 14 -14.95 -12.58 -76.64
CA ASN A 14 -16.38 -12.19 -76.58
C ASN A 14 -16.60 -11.12 -75.50
N TRP A 15 -16.30 -9.84 -75.82
CA TRP A 15 -16.38 -8.70 -74.88
C TRP A 15 -17.02 -7.44 -75.46
N LYS A 16 -17.93 -7.57 -76.44
CA LYS A 16 -18.60 -6.40 -77.04
C LYS A 16 -20.07 -6.19 -76.66
N GLU A 17 -20.71 -7.11 -75.94
CA GLU A 17 -22.10 -6.91 -75.45
C GLU A 17 -22.24 -6.82 -73.93
N PHE A 18 -21.17 -7.06 -73.16
CA PHE A 18 -21.19 -6.88 -71.69
C PHE A 18 -20.87 -5.43 -71.25
N SER A 19 -20.43 -4.58 -72.17
CA SER A 19 -19.73 -3.32 -71.88
C SER A 19 -20.64 -2.11 -71.65
N ILE A 20 -21.94 -2.19 -71.90
CA ILE A 20 -22.83 -1.01 -71.78
C ILE A 20 -23.68 -1.03 -70.50
N ASN A 21 -24.12 -2.19 -70.01
CA ASN A 21 -24.87 -2.28 -68.75
C ASN A 21 -23.97 -2.35 -67.49
N PHE A 22 -22.69 -2.73 -67.61
CA PHE A 22 -21.75 -2.73 -66.49
C PHE A 22 -21.20 -1.33 -66.16
N PHE A 23 -21.20 -0.41 -67.14
CA PHE A 23 -20.58 0.92 -66.99
C PHE A 23 -21.43 1.91 -66.16
N PHE A 24 -22.76 1.76 -66.12
CA PHE A 24 -23.63 2.64 -65.32
C PHE A 24 -23.82 2.15 -63.88
N VAL A 25 -23.83 0.84 -63.63
CA VAL A 25 -23.93 0.28 -62.26
C VAL A 25 -22.62 0.50 -61.48
N ASN A 26 -21.46 0.45 -62.15
CA ASN A 26 -20.17 0.64 -61.47
C ASN A 26 -19.81 2.09 -61.16
N LYS A 27 -20.32 3.10 -61.88
CA LYS A 27 -20.04 4.50 -61.51
C LYS A 27 -20.73 4.92 -60.21
N GLY A 28 -21.97 4.47 -59.99
CA GLY A 28 -22.69 4.70 -58.74
C GLY A 28 -22.01 4.00 -57.56
N MET A 29 -21.54 2.77 -57.77
CA MET A 29 -20.87 1.99 -56.72
C MET A 29 -19.45 2.48 -56.44
N LEU A 30 -18.68 2.89 -57.47
CA LEU A 30 -17.37 3.51 -57.27
C LEU A 30 -17.50 4.87 -56.59
N VAL A 31 -18.44 5.74 -56.99
CA VAL A 31 -18.61 7.05 -56.35
C VAL A 31 -19.10 6.91 -54.91
N ARG A 32 -19.99 5.95 -54.64
CA ARG A 32 -20.46 5.66 -53.27
C ARG A 32 -19.36 5.03 -52.41
N ASN A 33 -18.54 4.13 -52.96
CA ASN A 33 -17.38 3.59 -52.26
C ASN A 33 -16.30 4.67 -52.08
N LEU A 34 -16.04 5.53 -53.07
CA LEU A 34 -15.08 6.63 -52.94
C LEU A 34 -15.55 7.67 -51.91
N LEU A 35 -16.87 7.95 -51.84
CA LEU A 35 -17.46 8.81 -50.81
C LEU A 35 -17.48 8.15 -49.44
N PHE A 36 -17.68 6.83 -49.33
CA PHE A 36 -17.56 6.11 -48.06
C PHE A 36 -16.11 6.01 -47.60
N THR A 37 -15.15 5.83 -48.52
CA THR A 37 -13.71 5.82 -48.20
C THR A 37 -13.22 7.23 -47.90
N LEU A 38 -13.67 8.27 -48.63
CA LEU A 38 -13.38 9.66 -48.27
C LEU A 38 -14.06 10.06 -46.97
N ALA A 39 -15.29 9.62 -46.68
CA ALA A 39 -15.96 9.88 -45.42
C ALA A 39 -15.33 9.09 -44.27
N ALA A 40 -14.83 7.88 -44.49
CA ALA A 40 -14.05 7.12 -43.51
C ALA A 40 -12.67 7.75 -43.28
N ILE A 41 -12.03 8.28 -44.32
CA ILE A 41 -10.78 9.05 -44.23
C ILE A 41 -11.05 10.40 -43.55
N LEU A 42 -12.16 11.09 -43.85
CA LEU A 42 -12.55 12.38 -43.23
C LEU A 42 -13.07 12.21 -41.80
N CYS A 43 -13.73 11.09 -41.47
CA CYS A 43 -14.08 10.70 -40.09
C CYS A 43 -12.85 10.25 -39.29
N ASN A 44 -11.85 9.63 -39.93
CA ASN A 44 -10.55 9.36 -39.29
C ASN A 44 -9.67 10.60 -39.18
N VAL A 45 -9.91 11.64 -39.99
CA VAL A 45 -9.18 12.93 -39.96
C VAL A 45 -9.85 13.96 -39.04
N SER A 46 -11.03 13.66 -38.48
CA SER A 46 -11.68 14.48 -37.44
C SER A 46 -11.45 13.96 -36.01
N ALA A 47 -10.73 12.85 -35.84
CA ALA A 47 -9.99 12.58 -34.62
C ALA A 47 -8.57 13.11 -34.82
N SER A 48 -8.26 14.27 -34.25
CA SER A 48 -6.86 14.65 -34.02
C SER A 48 -6.23 13.51 -33.22
N ALA A 49 -5.48 12.64 -33.88
CA ALA A 49 -4.71 11.60 -33.22
C ALA A 49 -3.68 12.36 -32.39
N ASP A 50 -3.97 12.51 -31.11
CA ASP A 50 -3.10 13.18 -30.16
C ASP A 50 -1.69 12.61 -30.30
N LEU A 51 -0.73 13.43 -30.75
CA LEU A 51 0.63 13.00 -31.10
C LEU A 51 1.55 12.91 -29.87
N ARG A 52 1.05 13.28 -28.68
CA ARG A 52 1.81 13.21 -27.43
C ARG A 52 2.21 11.76 -27.14
N GLU A 53 3.44 11.59 -26.68
CA GLU A 53 4.02 10.30 -26.28
C GLU A 53 3.32 9.76 -25.02
N SER A 54 3.05 8.45 -25.00
CA SER A 54 2.54 7.75 -23.82
C SER A 54 3.67 7.45 -22.85
N VAL A 55 3.51 7.84 -21.58
CA VAL A 55 4.52 7.70 -20.54
C VAL A 55 3.97 7.00 -19.30
N ALA A 56 4.85 6.33 -18.58
CA ALA A 56 4.67 5.93 -17.20
C ALA A 56 4.88 7.14 -16.28
N VAL A 57 4.00 7.36 -15.30
CA VAL A 57 4.04 8.54 -14.41
C VAL A 57 4.23 8.12 -12.97
N GLY A 58 5.15 8.79 -12.27
CA GLY A 58 5.28 8.74 -10.82
C GLY A 58 4.98 10.09 -10.19
N ILE A 59 4.11 10.11 -9.19
CA ILE A 59 3.82 11.31 -8.39
C ILE A 59 4.21 11.05 -6.94
N ASP A 60 5.11 11.89 -6.42
CA ASP A 60 5.26 12.10 -4.99
C ASP A 60 4.29 13.21 -4.56
N LEU A 61 3.22 12.83 -3.84
CA LEU A 61 2.27 13.78 -3.27
C LEU A 61 2.70 14.13 -1.86
N GLY A 62 3.71 14.99 -1.67
CA GLY A 62 4.22 15.28 -0.33
C GLY A 62 3.41 16.32 0.46
N THR A 63 3.67 16.39 1.77
CA THR A 63 2.99 17.32 2.71
C THR A 63 3.27 18.79 2.40
N THR A 64 4.51 19.10 2.00
CA THR A 64 4.98 20.47 1.74
C THR A 64 5.22 20.73 0.27
N TYR A 65 5.81 19.77 -0.42
CA TYR A 65 6.06 19.80 -1.86
C TYR A 65 5.62 18.48 -2.49
N SER A 66 5.19 18.55 -3.74
CA SER A 66 4.92 17.41 -4.60
C SER A 66 5.89 17.41 -5.77
N CYS A 67 6.18 16.25 -6.33
CA CYS A 67 7.06 16.08 -7.49
C CYS A 67 6.44 15.11 -8.50
N ILE A 68 6.74 15.32 -9.78
CA ILE A 68 6.29 14.46 -10.88
C ILE A 68 7.51 14.01 -11.66
N SER A 69 7.59 12.70 -11.91
CA SER A 69 8.56 12.11 -12.84
C SER A 69 7.83 11.29 -13.89
N VAL A 70 8.37 11.27 -15.11
CA VAL A 70 7.84 10.48 -16.23
C VAL A 70 8.93 9.59 -16.82
N TYR A 71 8.53 8.45 -17.34
CA TYR A 71 9.41 7.52 -18.05
C TYR A 71 8.77 7.06 -19.36
N SER A 72 9.59 6.91 -20.39
CA SER A 72 9.28 6.11 -21.57
C SER A 72 10.57 5.51 -22.14
N PRO A 73 10.48 4.47 -22.97
CA PRO A 73 11.65 3.93 -23.65
C PRO A 73 12.41 4.96 -24.50
N SER A 74 11.73 5.98 -25.03
CA SER A 74 12.37 7.01 -25.86
C SER A 74 13.20 8.00 -25.03
N LEU A 75 12.79 8.28 -23.79
CA LEU A 75 13.51 9.14 -22.85
C LEU A 75 14.81 8.50 -22.35
N LYS A 76 14.92 7.16 -22.45
CA LYS A 76 16.03 6.32 -21.95
C LYS A 76 16.21 6.34 -20.43
N ASP A 77 15.73 7.36 -19.72
CA ASP A 77 15.70 7.49 -18.26
C ASP A 77 14.48 8.34 -17.88
N THR A 78 14.22 8.46 -16.60
CA THR A 78 13.19 9.35 -16.06
C THR A 78 13.47 10.82 -16.36
N LYS A 79 12.40 11.61 -16.53
CA LYS A 79 12.45 13.07 -16.65
C LYS A 79 11.47 13.70 -15.65
N PHE A 80 11.90 14.73 -14.92
CA PHE A 80 11.01 15.50 -14.07
C PHE A 80 10.15 16.48 -14.89
N VAL A 81 8.89 16.62 -14.52
CA VAL A 81 7.99 17.60 -15.16
C VAL A 81 8.15 18.94 -14.47
N LEU A 82 8.88 19.85 -15.11
CA LEU A 82 9.26 21.13 -14.53
C LEU A 82 8.09 22.11 -14.44
N SER A 83 8.11 22.89 -13.37
CA SER A 83 7.30 24.09 -13.19
C SER A 83 7.54 25.11 -14.31
N ALA A 84 6.63 26.07 -14.48
CA ALA A 84 6.79 27.15 -15.46
C ALA A 84 8.07 27.98 -15.23
N SER A 85 8.56 28.05 -13.99
CA SER A 85 9.82 28.70 -13.61
C SER A 85 11.02 27.75 -13.54
N GLY A 86 10.84 26.48 -13.92
CA GLY A 86 11.93 25.51 -14.06
C GLY A 86 12.21 24.66 -12.81
N GLU A 87 11.41 24.75 -11.75
CA GLU A 87 11.57 23.93 -10.56
C GLU A 87 11.06 22.49 -10.77
N GLU A 88 11.73 21.50 -10.17
CA GLU A 88 11.32 20.09 -10.21
C GLU A 88 10.18 19.76 -9.23
N THR A 89 9.92 20.64 -8.26
CA THR A 89 8.93 20.45 -7.21
C THR A 89 7.89 21.57 -7.19
N TYR A 90 6.70 21.23 -6.71
CA TYR A 90 5.53 22.10 -6.63
C TYR A 90 5.07 22.20 -5.18
N PRO A 91 4.89 23.41 -4.62
CA PRO A 91 4.33 23.55 -3.27
C PRO A 91 2.96 22.86 -3.15
N SER A 92 2.77 22.05 -2.11
CA SER A 92 1.50 21.38 -1.80
C SER A 92 0.56 22.35 -1.09
N VAL A 93 0.13 23.38 -1.82
CA VAL A 93 -0.65 24.51 -1.30
C VAL A 93 -1.86 24.79 -2.20
N VAL A 94 -2.92 25.34 -1.61
CA VAL A 94 -4.11 25.80 -2.33
C VAL A 94 -4.50 27.17 -1.80
N TYR A 95 -4.63 28.16 -2.69
CA TYR A 95 -5.17 29.47 -2.39
C TYR A 95 -6.56 29.62 -3.02
N PHE A 96 -7.58 29.91 -2.22
CA PHE A 96 -8.93 30.18 -2.73
C PHE A 96 -9.09 31.67 -3.01
N LYS A 97 -8.95 32.04 -4.28
CA LYS A 97 -9.22 33.40 -4.72
C LYS A 97 -10.73 33.60 -4.85
N LYS A 98 -11.26 34.62 -4.20
CA LYS A 98 -12.66 35.01 -4.39
C LYS A 98 -12.84 35.59 -5.80
N LEU A 99 -13.81 35.06 -6.54
CA LEU A 99 -14.27 35.65 -7.79
C LEU A 99 -15.30 36.73 -7.46
N GLU A 100 -15.22 37.89 -8.10
CA GLU A 100 -16.25 38.92 -7.94
C GLU A 100 -17.61 38.36 -8.39
N GLU A 101 -18.63 38.45 -7.54
CA GLU A 101 -20.03 38.27 -7.97
C GLU A 101 -20.88 39.47 -7.56
N GLY A 102 -21.58 40.02 -8.56
CA GLY A 102 -22.64 41.02 -8.38
C GLY A 102 -23.93 40.41 -7.83
N ASP A 103 -24.69 41.26 -7.14
CA ASP A 103 -26.11 41.12 -6.81
C ASP A 103 -26.55 39.85 -6.04
N GLY A 104 -25.80 39.46 -5.00
CA GLY A 104 -26.35 38.69 -3.88
C GLY A 104 -26.46 37.16 -4.05
N LYS A 105 -25.65 36.55 -4.92
CA LYS A 105 -25.46 35.08 -4.98
C LYS A 105 -24.26 34.62 -4.14
N LYS A 106 -24.22 33.31 -3.80
CA LYS A 106 -23.11 32.66 -3.08
C LYS A 106 -21.77 32.98 -3.75
N SER A 107 -20.78 33.40 -2.97
CA SER A 107 -19.43 33.70 -3.46
C SER A 107 -18.83 32.50 -4.19
N LYS A 108 -18.40 32.69 -5.43
CA LYS A 108 -17.59 31.68 -6.15
C LYS A 108 -16.13 31.86 -5.80
N TYR A 109 -15.43 30.75 -5.62
CA TYR A 109 -13.99 30.72 -5.39
C TYR A 109 -13.30 29.96 -6.52
N GLU A 110 -12.14 30.47 -6.91
CA GLU A 110 -11.18 29.80 -7.77
C GLU A 110 -10.06 29.23 -6.89
N ALA A 111 -9.84 27.92 -6.97
CA ALA A 111 -8.73 27.27 -6.29
C ALA A 111 -7.47 27.38 -7.15
N ILE A 112 -6.42 27.99 -6.59
CA ILE A 112 -5.12 28.21 -7.23
C ILE A 112 -4.07 27.41 -6.46
N SER A 113 -3.46 26.41 -7.10
CA SER A 113 -2.52 25.48 -6.45
C SER A 113 -1.07 25.73 -6.83
N GLY A 114 -0.14 25.17 -6.05
CA GLY A 114 1.29 25.20 -6.37
C GLY A 114 1.94 26.57 -6.25
N TRP A 115 2.94 26.81 -7.09
CA TRP A 115 3.64 28.11 -7.17
C TRP A 115 2.70 29.29 -7.39
N PRO A 116 1.71 29.25 -8.32
CA PRO A 116 0.73 30.32 -8.45
C PRO A 116 -0.06 30.60 -7.16
N GLY A 117 -0.43 29.56 -6.41
CA GLY A 117 -1.14 29.70 -5.13
C GLY A 117 -0.29 30.39 -4.07
N LEU A 118 0.98 29.97 -3.94
CA LEU A 118 1.95 30.60 -3.05
C LEU A 118 2.22 32.08 -3.44
N GLN A 119 2.36 32.37 -4.72
CA GLN A 119 2.54 33.73 -5.23
C GLN A 119 1.32 34.61 -4.92
N MET A 120 0.11 34.07 -5.09
CA MET A 120 -1.12 34.80 -4.77
C MET A 120 -1.20 35.13 -3.27
N TYR A 121 -0.87 34.17 -2.40
CA TYR A 121 -0.78 34.43 -0.97
C TYR A 121 0.26 35.51 -0.64
N ASN A 122 1.45 35.47 -1.23
CA ASN A 122 2.49 36.48 -1.00
C ASN A 122 2.06 37.88 -1.47
N ALA A 123 1.21 37.98 -2.50
CA ALA A 123 0.69 39.24 -3.01
C ALA A 123 -0.48 39.79 -2.18
N GLU A 124 -1.45 38.95 -1.83
CA GLU A 124 -2.70 39.37 -1.17
C GLU A 124 -2.61 39.35 0.37
N GLY A 125 -1.72 38.53 0.94
CA GLY A 125 -1.50 38.44 2.38
C GLY A 125 -2.68 37.90 3.19
N ASN A 126 -3.64 37.21 2.54
CA ASN A 126 -4.82 36.66 3.22
C ASN A 126 -4.59 35.22 3.69
N ALA A 127 -4.12 35.07 4.94
CA ALA A 127 -3.86 33.76 5.52
C ALA A 127 -5.11 32.86 5.64
N ASN A 128 -6.32 33.42 5.65
CA ASN A 128 -7.57 32.66 5.76
C ASN A 128 -7.98 31.97 4.45
N SER A 129 -7.37 32.36 3.32
CA SER A 129 -7.63 31.75 2.01
C SER A 129 -6.50 30.82 1.55
N TYR A 130 -5.47 30.63 2.38
CA TYR A 130 -4.26 29.88 2.05
C TYR A 130 -4.17 28.58 2.86
N PHE A 131 -4.20 27.45 2.15
CA PHE A 131 -4.23 26.11 2.72
C PHE A 131 -2.91 25.38 2.42
N TYR A 132 -2.28 24.84 3.47
CA TYR A 132 -1.01 24.10 3.40
C TYR A 132 -0.98 22.94 4.41
N ALA A 133 -0.09 21.97 4.20
CA ALA A 133 0.12 20.80 5.06
C ALA A 133 -1.16 19.95 5.31
N PHE A 134 -2.15 20.05 4.42
CA PHE A 134 -3.43 19.34 4.53
C PHE A 134 -3.33 17.83 4.27
N LYS A 135 -2.21 17.31 3.71
CA LYS A 135 -1.94 15.86 3.64
C LYS A 135 -2.01 15.20 5.03
N ARG A 136 -1.67 15.95 6.10
CA ARG A 136 -1.78 15.49 7.49
C ARG A 136 -3.22 15.19 7.93
N GLY A 137 -4.22 15.75 7.24
CA GLY A 137 -5.64 15.54 7.53
C GLY A 137 -6.27 14.38 6.75
N MET A 138 -5.58 13.84 5.75
CA MET A 138 -6.09 12.77 4.87
C MET A 138 -6.51 11.55 5.69
N GLY A 139 -7.68 10.99 5.39
CA GLY A 139 -8.14 9.70 5.96
C GLY A 139 -8.46 9.70 7.46
N ILE A 140 -8.47 10.85 8.15
CA ILE A 140 -8.77 10.91 9.59
C ILE A 140 -10.29 10.85 9.82
N GLU A 141 -10.78 9.69 10.28
CA GLU A 141 -12.21 9.46 10.57
C GLU A 141 -12.55 9.00 12.01
N ASP A 142 -11.56 8.62 12.83
CA ASP A 142 -11.78 8.05 14.16
C ASP A 142 -12.05 9.11 15.25
N LEU A 143 -13.30 9.20 15.69
CA LEU A 143 -13.79 10.14 16.72
C LEU A 143 -12.99 10.10 18.04
N ALA A 144 -12.46 8.95 18.46
CA ALA A 144 -11.74 8.84 19.74
C ALA A 144 -10.35 9.48 19.69
N ASN A 145 -9.72 9.51 18.52
CA ASN A 145 -8.38 10.07 18.31
C ASN A 145 -8.38 11.40 17.53
N ILE A 146 -9.52 11.79 16.98
CA ILE A 146 -9.70 13.00 16.17
C ILE A 146 -9.26 14.25 16.93
N ASP A 147 -9.68 14.46 18.19
CA ASP A 147 -9.38 15.72 18.89
C ASP A 147 -7.87 15.88 19.17
N LYS A 148 -7.17 14.80 19.55
CA LYS A 148 -5.71 14.79 19.75
C LYS A 148 -4.95 15.01 18.45
N LYS A 149 -5.27 14.22 17.40
CA LYS A 149 -4.64 14.35 16.06
C LYS A 149 -4.89 15.75 15.47
N VAL A 150 -6.07 16.33 15.69
CA VAL A 150 -6.39 17.68 15.20
C VAL A 150 -5.70 18.79 15.99
N GLU A 151 -5.54 18.65 17.31
CA GLU A 151 -4.66 19.56 18.07
C GLU A 151 -3.23 19.55 17.53
N ASP A 152 -2.71 18.38 17.17
CA ASP A 152 -1.40 18.25 16.55
C ASP A 152 -1.32 18.95 15.17
N ILE A 153 -2.38 18.83 14.35
CA ILE A 153 -2.49 19.51 13.04
C ILE A 153 -2.60 21.04 13.22
N LYS A 154 -3.41 21.52 14.18
CA LYS A 154 -3.61 22.96 14.45
C LYS A 154 -2.32 23.71 14.76
N ARG A 155 -1.31 23.02 15.27
CA ARG A 155 0.02 23.61 15.54
C ARG A 155 0.83 23.85 14.27
N ASN A 156 0.68 22.99 13.26
CA ASN A 156 1.64 22.81 12.16
C ASN A 156 1.05 23.00 10.75
N ALA A 157 -0.24 23.32 10.63
CA ALA A 157 -0.94 23.42 9.35
C ALA A 157 -1.97 24.56 9.37
N SER A 158 -2.59 24.84 8.22
CA SER A 158 -3.82 25.65 8.17
C SER A 158 -4.84 25.12 9.16
N VAL A 159 -5.53 26.00 9.89
CA VAL A 159 -6.34 25.59 11.05
C VAL A 159 -7.51 24.71 10.58
N PRO A 160 -7.49 23.39 10.87
CA PRO A 160 -8.60 22.53 10.56
C PRO A 160 -9.79 22.84 11.46
N ILE A 161 -10.97 22.58 10.93
CA ILE A 161 -12.23 22.55 11.64
C ILE A 161 -12.83 21.16 11.55
N PHE A 162 -13.82 20.93 12.41
CA PHE A 162 -14.60 19.71 12.38
C PHE A 162 -15.92 20.00 11.70
N VAL A 163 -16.33 19.10 10.79
CA VAL A 163 -17.66 19.12 10.20
C VAL A 163 -18.32 17.75 10.41
N GLU A 164 -19.62 17.77 10.74
CA GLU A 164 -20.43 16.56 10.79
C GLU A 164 -20.75 16.10 9.36
N ASN A 165 -20.64 14.79 9.13
CA ASN A 165 -21.01 14.14 7.88
C ASN A 165 -22.48 13.66 7.92
N VAL A 166 -23.03 13.29 6.77
CA VAL A 166 -24.27 12.52 6.66
C VAL A 166 -24.03 11.15 7.32
N GLY A 167 -24.72 10.89 8.43
CA GLY A 167 -24.54 9.68 9.26
C GLY A 167 -23.91 9.91 10.64
N GLY A 168 -23.66 11.17 11.05
CA GLY A 168 -23.31 11.52 12.43
C GLY A 168 -21.84 11.36 12.82
N LYS A 169 -20.94 11.06 11.88
CA LYS A 169 -19.48 11.03 12.11
C LYS A 169 -18.86 12.42 11.85
N ARG A 170 -17.86 12.84 12.64
CA ARG A 170 -17.09 14.08 12.42
C ARG A 170 -15.90 13.78 11.48
N ARG A 171 -15.59 14.70 10.57
CA ARG A 171 -14.37 14.66 9.74
C ARG A 171 -13.58 15.97 9.80
N VAL A 172 -12.30 15.90 9.45
CA VAL A 172 -11.45 17.08 9.28
C VAL A 172 -11.86 17.83 8.01
N ALA A 173 -11.99 19.15 8.13
CA ALA A 173 -12.19 20.04 7.01
C ALA A 173 -11.51 21.40 7.30
N TYR A 174 -11.60 22.33 6.35
CA TYR A 174 -11.04 23.66 6.47
C TYR A 174 -12.09 24.70 6.06
N LYS A 175 -12.17 25.83 6.78
CA LYS A 175 -13.16 26.88 6.51
C LYS A 175 -12.72 27.73 5.34
N ILE A 176 -13.59 27.91 4.34
CA ILE A 176 -13.48 28.95 3.33
C ILE A 176 -14.35 30.13 3.81
N GLN A 177 -13.75 31.30 4.06
CA GLN A 177 -14.45 32.44 4.65
C GLN A 177 -15.28 33.23 3.61
N GLU A 178 -16.54 33.53 3.92
CA GLU A 178 -17.40 34.43 3.13
C GLU A 178 -17.63 35.78 3.86
N ASN A 179 -17.18 36.89 3.26
CA ASN A 179 -17.57 38.29 3.55
C ASN A 179 -17.92 38.66 5.01
N GLY A 180 -17.05 38.38 5.98
CA GLY A 180 -17.23 38.91 7.34
C GLY A 180 -18.51 38.44 8.07
N GLN A 181 -19.18 37.39 7.60
CA GLN A 181 -20.26 36.71 8.30
C GLN A 181 -19.90 35.25 8.57
N GLU A 182 -20.30 34.73 9.73
CA GLU A 182 -20.17 33.32 10.09
C GLU A 182 -21.14 32.46 9.25
N GLY A 183 -20.66 31.97 8.10
CA GLY A 183 -21.32 30.96 7.28
C GLY A 183 -20.25 30.16 6.55
N TYR A 184 -20.08 28.88 6.91
CA TYR A 184 -18.90 28.10 6.55
C TYR A 184 -19.16 27.22 5.34
N GLU A 185 -18.52 27.52 4.19
CA GLU A 185 -18.18 26.45 3.24
C GLU A 185 -16.93 25.73 3.77
N SER A 186 -16.95 24.41 3.73
CA SER A 186 -15.86 23.57 4.24
C SER A 186 -15.24 22.77 3.11
N VAL A 187 -13.92 22.72 3.06
CA VAL A 187 -13.16 21.87 2.12
C VAL A 187 -12.42 20.78 2.87
N THR A 188 -12.43 19.58 2.34
CA THR A 188 -11.77 18.40 2.91
C THR A 188 -10.30 18.29 2.49
N PRO A 189 -9.45 17.57 3.26
CA PRO A 189 -8.10 17.22 2.84
C PRO A 189 -8.01 16.58 1.45
N GLU A 190 -8.97 15.72 1.11
CA GLU A 190 -9.07 15.03 -0.18
C GLU A 190 -9.35 16.01 -1.31
N GLU A 191 -10.28 16.96 -1.10
CA GLU A 191 -10.57 18.03 -2.05
C GLU A 191 -9.34 18.92 -2.28
N LEU A 192 -8.65 19.35 -1.21
CA LEU A 192 -7.41 20.12 -1.31
C LEU A 192 -6.31 19.37 -2.07
N SER A 193 -6.13 18.08 -1.77
CA SER A 193 -5.17 17.21 -2.46
C SER A 193 -5.54 17.01 -3.92
N SER A 194 -6.83 16.93 -4.25
CA SER A 194 -7.31 16.82 -5.62
C SER A 194 -6.98 18.06 -6.45
N HIS A 195 -6.96 19.26 -5.85
CA HIS A 195 -6.55 20.48 -6.55
C HIS A 195 -5.06 20.46 -6.92
N VAL A 196 -4.20 20.00 -6.01
CA VAL A 196 -2.77 19.79 -6.30
C VAL A 196 -2.61 18.74 -7.39
N LEU A 197 -3.22 17.57 -7.26
CA LEU A 197 -3.15 16.49 -8.26
C LEU A 197 -3.68 16.93 -9.63
N ARG A 198 -4.72 17.76 -9.68
CA ARG A 198 -5.26 18.31 -10.93
C ARG A 198 -4.25 19.25 -11.60
N MET A 199 -3.62 20.13 -10.83
CA MET A 199 -2.53 20.96 -11.34
C MET A 199 -1.38 20.11 -11.89
N LEU A 200 -0.96 19.07 -11.16
CA LEU A 200 0.11 18.16 -11.61
C LEU A 200 -0.28 17.42 -12.90
N LYS A 201 -1.51 16.92 -12.96
CA LYS A 201 -2.09 16.30 -14.18
C LYS A 201 -2.02 17.26 -15.36
N ASP A 202 -2.44 18.51 -15.16
CA ASP A 202 -2.43 19.51 -16.23
C ASP A 202 -1.01 19.83 -16.71
N GLN A 203 0.02 19.73 -15.84
CA GLN A 203 1.42 19.83 -16.28
C GLN A 203 1.83 18.64 -17.14
N ILE A 204 1.52 17.41 -16.72
CA ILE A 204 1.84 16.19 -17.48
C ILE A 204 1.22 16.24 -18.88
N LEU A 205 -0.08 16.58 -18.93
CA LEU A 205 -0.84 16.60 -20.17
C LEU A 205 -0.37 17.67 -21.16
N LYS A 206 0.47 18.66 -20.78
CA LYS A 206 1.04 19.59 -21.77
C LYS A 206 1.95 18.88 -22.78
N GLU A 207 2.68 17.86 -22.33
CA GLU A 207 3.72 17.19 -23.13
C GLU A 207 3.39 15.71 -23.41
N TYR A 208 2.67 15.04 -22.51
CA TYR A 208 2.57 13.57 -22.50
C TYR A 208 1.13 13.06 -22.37
N LYS A 209 0.93 11.80 -22.75
CA LYS A 209 -0.24 10.99 -22.39
C LYS A 209 0.11 10.07 -21.23
N ILE A 210 -0.82 9.91 -20.30
CA ILE A 210 -0.64 9.00 -19.16
C ILE A 210 -1.05 7.59 -19.59
N GLN A 211 -0.11 6.64 -19.58
CA GLN A 211 -0.40 5.22 -19.82
C GLN A 211 -0.68 4.46 -18.52
N GLY A 212 0.08 4.79 -17.48
CA GLY A 212 -0.13 4.32 -16.11
C GLY A 212 0.45 5.33 -15.15
N ILE A 213 0.02 5.25 -13.90
CA ILE A 213 0.40 6.21 -12.87
C ILE A 213 0.52 5.53 -11.50
N THR A 214 1.58 5.87 -10.78
CA THR A 214 1.75 5.54 -9.36
C THR A 214 1.77 6.82 -8.54
N ILE A 215 1.02 6.83 -7.43
CA ILE A 215 1.10 7.88 -6.42
C ILE A 215 1.70 7.29 -5.15
N THR A 216 2.72 7.94 -4.59
CA THR A 216 3.37 7.45 -3.37
C THR A 216 2.65 7.89 -2.10
N VAL A 217 2.70 7.02 -1.10
CA VAL A 217 2.21 7.29 0.25
C VAL A 217 3.25 6.90 1.30
N PRO A 218 3.25 7.51 2.49
CA PRO A 218 4.16 7.11 3.55
C PRO A 218 4.03 5.62 3.95
N ALA A 219 5.11 5.03 4.48
CA ALA A 219 5.14 3.62 4.88
C ALA A 219 3.97 3.25 5.81
N TYR A 220 3.76 4.07 6.84
CA TYR A 220 2.76 3.89 7.89
C TYR A 220 1.34 4.34 7.51
N PHE A 221 1.11 4.86 6.29
CA PHE A 221 -0.24 5.26 5.91
C PHE A 221 -1.19 4.07 6.02
N ASP A 222 -2.26 4.26 6.79
CA ASP A 222 -3.33 3.28 6.91
C ASP A 222 -4.21 3.28 5.65
N LEU A 223 -5.14 2.32 5.57
CA LEU A 223 -5.96 2.15 4.37
C LEU A 223 -7.02 3.25 4.19
N ASN A 224 -7.44 3.96 5.23
CA ASN A 224 -8.27 5.15 5.08
C ASN A 224 -7.46 6.29 4.43
N GLN A 225 -6.20 6.45 4.80
CA GLN A 225 -5.32 7.45 4.20
C GLN A 225 -4.95 7.10 2.75
N VAL A 226 -4.75 5.81 2.45
CA VAL A 226 -4.60 5.31 1.07
C VAL A 226 -5.86 5.56 0.26
N ALA A 227 -7.03 5.16 0.75
CA ALA A 227 -8.31 5.36 0.08
C ALA A 227 -8.61 6.85 -0.16
N ALA A 228 -8.28 7.70 0.82
CA ALA A 228 -8.37 9.15 0.69
C ALA A 228 -7.48 9.68 -0.46
N THR A 229 -6.27 9.12 -0.62
CA THR A 229 -5.34 9.49 -1.69
C THR A 229 -5.87 9.05 -3.06
N VAL A 230 -6.40 7.83 -3.18
CA VAL A 230 -7.05 7.34 -4.40
C VAL A 230 -8.27 8.20 -4.75
N LYS A 231 -9.09 8.55 -3.76
CA LYS A 231 -10.24 9.44 -3.93
C LYS A 231 -9.82 10.83 -4.41
N ALA A 232 -8.74 11.40 -3.86
CA ALA A 232 -8.21 12.68 -4.33
C ALA A 232 -7.76 12.60 -5.80
N ALA A 233 -7.16 11.48 -6.22
CA ALA A 233 -6.78 11.25 -7.62
C ALA A 233 -7.98 11.11 -8.55
N GLU A 234 -9.03 10.39 -8.12
CA GLU A 234 -10.31 10.30 -8.83
C GLU A 234 -10.95 11.69 -9.01
N MET A 235 -11.02 12.48 -7.94
CA MET A 235 -11.52 13.86 -7.98
C MET A 235 -10.68 14.79 -8.86
N ALA A 236 -9.38 14.52 -8.99
CA ALA A 236 -8.50 15.22 -9.93
C ALA A 236 -8.73 14.79 -11.39
N GLY A 237 -9.44 13.69 -11.63
CA GLY A 237 -9.65 13.10 -12.95
C GLY A 237 -8.37 12.48 -13.52
N LEU A 238 -7.55 11.87 -12.66
CA LEU A 238 -6.44 11.00 -13.06
C LEU A 238 -6.98 9.58 -13.34
N PRO A 239 -6.30 8.77 -14.17
CA PRO A 239 -6.52 7.33 -14.20
C PRO A 239 -6.35 6.72 -12.80
N THR A 240 -7.00 5.59 -12.52
CA THR A 240 -6.85 4.88 -11.25
C THR A 240 -5.37 4.61 -10.98
N PRO A 241 -4.78 5.19 -9.92
CA PRO A 241 -3.36 5.05 -9.66
C PRO A 241 -3.06 3.72 -8.97
N MET A 242 -1.88 3.17 -9.27
CA MET A 242 -1.22 2.26 -8.34
C MET A 242 -0.77 3.07 -7.12
N ILE A 243 -0.86 2.48 -5.94
CA ILE A 243 -0.38 3.10 -4.70
C ILE A 243 0.87 2.36 -4.26
N TRP A 244 1.93 3.10 -3.99
CA TRP A 244 3.18 2.50 -3.53
C TRP A 244 3.81 3.27 -2.38
N LYS A 245 4.69 2.62 -1.62
CA LYS A 245 5.29 3.22 -0.44
C LYS A 245 6.47 4.11 -0.83
N GLU A 246 6.50 5.32 -0.28
CA GLU A 246 7.59 6.29 -0.44
C GLU A 246 9.00 5.67 -0.24
N PRO A 247 9.28 4.89 0.81
CA PRO A 247 10.60 4.27 0.98
C PRO A 247 10.91 3.20 -0.08
N SER A 248 9.93 2.40 -0.50
CA SER A 248 10.12 1.42 -1.56
C SER A 248 10.46 2.10 -2.89
N ALA A 249 9.78 3.21 -3.19
CA ALA A 249 10.09 4.02 -4.36
C ALA A 249 11.52 4.58 -4.31
N ALA A 250 11.94 5.14 -3.17
CA ALA A 250 13.29 5.66 -3.02
C ALA A 250 14.36 4.56 -3.18
N ALA A 251 14.16 3.40 -2.54
CA ALA A 251 15.05 2.26 -2.64
C ALA A 251 15.12 1.72 -4.07
N PHE A 252 13.98 1.59 -4.76
CA PHE A 252 13.92 1.13 -6.14
C PHE A 252 14.67 2.06 -7.09
N ALA A 253 14.48 3.38 -6.98
CA ALA A 253 15.20 4.34 -7.80
C ALA A 253 16.72 4.23 -7.59
N HIS A 254 17.15 4.08 -6.34
CA HIS A 254 18.56 3.91 -6.01
C HIS A 254 19.13 2.62 -6.59
N THR A 255 18.45 1.49 -6.37
CA THR A 255 18.86 0.18 -6.87
C THR A 255 18.90 0.14 -8.40
N TYR A 256 17.90 0.72 -9.07
CA TYR A 256 17.88 0.88 -10.52
C TYR A 256 19.14 1.62 -11.02
N ASP A 257 19.55 2.70 -10.33
CA ASP A 257 20.76 3.45 -10.70
C ASP A 257 22.04 2.65 -10.53
N LEU A 258 22.13 1.84 -9.46
CA LEU A 258 23.29 0.99 -9.22
C LEU A 258 23.43 -0.06 -10.32
N ILE A 259 22.32 -0.72 -10.69
CA ILE A 259 22.29 -1.71 -11.78
C ILE A 259 22.69 -1.07 -13.10
N ARG A 260 22.05 0.05 -13.44
CA ARG A 260 22.29 0.76 -14.70
C ARG A 260 23.72 1.27 -14.85
N LYS A 261 24.36 1.67 -13.75
CA LYS A 261 25.76 2.10 -13.71
C LYS A 261 26.76 0.94 -13.66
N GLY A 262 26.29 -0.31 -13.57
CA GLY A 262 27.14 -1.49 -13.42
C GLY A 262 27.87 -1.55 -12.07
N ILE A 263 27.35 -0.86 -11.05
CA ILE A 263 27.90 -0.87 -9.69
C ILE A 263 27.49 -2.14 -8.94
N THR A 264 26.34 -2.71 -9.29
CA THR A 264 25.83 -3.96 -8.70
C THR A 264 25.07 -4.78 -9.75
N THR A 265 24.92 -6.08 -9.54
CA THR A 265 24.07 -6.95 -10.37
C THR A 265 22.70 -7.18 -9.72
N LYS A 266 21.75 -7.73 -10.48
CA LYS A 266 20.43 -8.09 -9.91
C LYS A 266 20.54 -9.13 -8.81
N GLU A 267 21.49 -10.05 -8.93
CA GLU A 267 21.73 -11.10 -7.94
C GLU A 267 22.32 -10.51 -6.65
N GLU A 268 23.21 -9.52 -6.75
CA GLU A 268 23.76 -8.83 -5.57
C GLU A 268 22.75 -7.90 -4.90
N VAL A 269 21.80 -7.36 -5.66
CA VAL A 269 20.66 -6.62 -5.11
C VAL A 269 19.84 -7.52 -4.20
N ASP A 270 19.81 -8.84 -4.44
CA ASP A 270 18.96 -9.77 -3.71
C ASP A 270 19.39 -10.07 -2.27
N ASP A 271 20.51 -9.49 -1.83
CA ASP A 271 20.97 -9.52 -0.44
C ASP A 271 21.17 -8.07 0.09
N MET A 272 20.58 -7.06 -0.57
CA MET A 272 20.77 -5.65 -0.25
C MET A 272 19.66 -5.11 0.65
N ASN A 273 20.05 -4.66 1.84
CA ASN A 273 19.21 -3.96 2.79
C ASN A 273 19.51 -2.46 2.78
N ILE A 274 18.47 -1.67 2.54
CA ILE A 274 18.56 -0.22 2.42
C ILE A 274 17.71 0.42 3.52
N CYS A 275 18.34 1.22 4.39
CA CYS A 275 17.63 2.09 5.31
C CYS A 275 17.23 3.38 4.58
N VAL A 276 15.94 3.61 4.38
CA VAL A 276 15.41 4.89 3.90
C VAL A 276 15.08 5.74 5.11
N PHE A 277 15.80 6.85 5.27
CA PHE A 277 15.58 7.85 6.31
C PHE A 277 14.92 9.07 5.64
N ASP A 278 13.60 9.18 5.77
CA ASP A 278 12.81 10.26 5.21
C ASP A 278 12.44 11.28 6.29
N LEU A 279 13.04 12.47 6.21
CA LEU A 279 12.71 13.59 7.09
C LEU A 279 12.19 14.75 6.24
N GLY A 280 10.87 14.80 6.08
CA GLY A 280 10.17 15.81 5.30
C GLY A 280 9.94 17.12 6.07
N GLY A 281 9.04 17.94 5.53
CA GLY A 281 8.58 19.15 6.19
C GLY A 281 7.71 18.88 7.41
N GLY A 282 7.03 17.72 7.47
CA GLY A 282 6.04 17.47 8.51
C GLY A 282 6.03 16.09 9.17
N THR A 283 6.66 15.11 8.56
CA THR A 283 6.71 13.73 9.03
C THR A 283 8.15 13.26 9.02
N PHE A 284 8.45 12.33 9.91
CA PHE A 284 9.73 11.65 9.98
C PHE A 284 9.47 10.16 9.89
N ASP A 285 10.02 9.53 8.88
CA ASP A 285 9.78 8.14 8.55
C ASP A 285 11.10 7.44 8.32
N VAL A 286 11.26 6.27 8.91
CA VAL A 286 12.41 5.41 8.70
C VAL A 286 11.92 4.02 8.35
N SER A 287 12.49 3.44 7.30
CA SER A 287 12.11 2.13 6.81
C SER A 287 13.34 1.36 6.39
N ILE A 288 13.41 0.10 6.78
CA ILE A 288 14.38 -0.83 6.22
C ILE A 288 13.70 -1.52 5.05
N VAL A 289 14.27 -1.37 3.86
CA VAL A 289 13.86 -2.06 2.64
C VAL A 289 14.82 -3.22 2.44
N GLU A 290 14.32 -4.43 2.56
CA GLU A 290 15.07 -5.68 2.30
C GLU A 290 14.76 -6.12 0.88
N SER A 291 15.81 -6.43 0.14
CA SER A 291 15.71 -7.08 -1.17
C SER A 291 16.05 -8.56 -0.98
N SER A 292 15.15 -9.48 -1.35
CA SER A 292 15.35 -10.94 -1.24
C SER A 292 14.45 -11.71 -2.20
N GLY A 293 14.93 -12.78 -2.83
CA GLY A 293 14.21 -13.59 -3.83
C GLY A 293 13.87 -12.88 -5.16
N GLY A 294 14.45 -11.71 -5.41
CA GLY A 294 14.15 -10.78 -6.48
C GLY A 294 13.17 -9.67 -6.06
N PHE A 295 12.75 -9.63 -4.80
CA PHE A 295 11.65 -8.79 -4.29
C PHE A 295 12.13 -7.71 -3.33
N MET A 296 11.47 -6.54 -3.30
CA MET A 296 11.68 -5.52 -2.26
C MET A 296 10.53 -5.49 -1.26
N MET A 297 10.83 -5.66 0.01
CA MET A 297 9.87 -5.61 1.12
C MET A 297 10.32 -4.65 2.21
N VAL A 298 9.38 -4.17 3.04
CA VAL A 298 9.66 -3.27 4.17
C VAL A 298 9.43 -4.01 5.48
N PRO A 299 10.36 -4.86 5.94
CA PRO A 299 10.17 -5.70 7.13
C PRO A 299 10.11 -4.91 8.44
N SER A 300 10.72 -3.72 8.48
CA SER A 300 10.74 -2.87 9.67
C SER A 300 10.62 -1.42 9.27
N TYR A 301 9.74 -0.71 9.95
CA TYR A 301 9.54 0.72 9.79
C TYR A 301 9.21 1.36 11.13
N GLY A 302 9.43 2.66 11.20
CA GLY A 302 9.13 3.49 12.36
C GLY A 302 8.98 4.93 11.90
N GLY A 303 8.39 5.77 12.73
CA GLY A 303 8.20 7.15 12.34
C GLY A 303 7.46 7.99 13.37
N ASN A 304 7.28 9.25 13.00
CA ASN A 304 6.55 10.25 13.76
C ASN A 304 5.88 11.24 12.80
N ASN A 305 4.56 11.12 12.69
CA ASN A 305 3.71 11.91 11.79
C ASN A 305 3.69 13.41 12.11
N PHE A 306 4.31 13.81 13.21
CA PHE A 306 4.33 15.19 13.73
C PHE A 306 5.75 15.69 14.01
N LEU A 307 6.74 15.06 13.40
CA LEU A 307 8.14 15.44 13.49
C LEU A 307 8.68 15.78 12.10
N GLY A 308 9.12 17.01 11.86
CA GLY A 308 9.70 17.44 10.59
C GLY A 308 10.19 18.89 10.63
N GLY A 309 10.52 19.44 9.46
CA GLY A 309 11.03 20.81 9.32
C GLY A 309 10.14 21.91 9.91
N GLU A 310 8.81 21.70 9.98
CA GLU A 310 7.88 22.64 10.59
C GLU A 310 8.09 22.79 12.10
N ASN A 311 8.54 21.74 12.81
CA ASN A 311 8.85 21.87 14.24
C ASN A 311 10.08 22.75 14.47
N VAL A 312 11.04 22.70 13.57
CA VAL A 312 12.20 23.61 13.57
C VAL A 312 11.73 25.04 13.34
N ASN A 313 10.84 25.24 12.35
CA ASN A 313 10.24 26.55 12.08
C ASN A 313 9.46 27.07 13.28
N ASP A 314 8.73 26.22 14.01
CA ASP A 314 7.99 26.59 15.22
C ASP A 314 8.91 27.09 16.33
N ASN A 315 9.98 26.34 16.62
CA ASN A 315 10.94 26.70 17.65
C ASN A 315 11.60 28.05 17.36
N LEU A 316 12.01 28.26 16.11
CA LEU A 316 12.60 29.52 15.64
C LEU A 316 11.57 30.66 15.64
N THR A 317 10.35 30.43 15.14
CA THR A 317 9.27 31.43 15.13
C THR A 317 8.94 31.89 16.54
N LYS A 318 8.82 30.94 17.49
CA LYS A 318 8.57 31.25 18.91
C LYS A 318 9.72 32.07 19.50
N HIS A 319 10.96 31.71 19.21
CA HIS A 319 12.13 32.46 19.65
C HIS A 319 12.10 33.91 19.14
N PHE A 320 11.92 34.11 17.84
CA PHE A 320 11.91 35.45 17.25
C PHE A 320 10.66 36.26 17.62
N ALA A 321 9.48 35.64 17.73
CA ALA A 321 8.28 36.34 18.20
C ALA A 321 8.48 36.88 19.61
N ASN A 322 9.08 36.10 20.51
CA ASN A 322 9.42 36.56 21.86
C ASN A 322 10.44 37.70 21.83
N TYR A 323 11.48 37.58 21.00
CA TYR A 323 12.50 38.62 20.83
C TYR A 323 11.90 39.95 20.34
N ILE A 324 11.02 39.89 19.32
CA ILE A 324 10.30 41.05 18.80
C ILE A 324 9.44 41.67 19.91
N LYS A 325 8.63 40.85 20.59
CA LYS A 325 7.76 41.33 21.68
C LYS A 325 8.55 42.00 22.80
N SER A 326 9.68 41.42 23.21
CA SER A 326 10.54 42.02 24.25
C SER A 326 11.24 43.30 23.79
N SER A 327 11.57 43.41 22.51
CA SER A 327 12.36 44.54 21.97
C SER A 327 11.49 45.71 21.51
N THR A 328 10.26 45.44 21.05
CA THR A 328 9.40 46.44 20.41
C THR A 328 8.02 46.58 21.06
N GLY A 329 7.64 45.63 21.92
CA GLY A 329 6.30 45.55 22.51
C GLY A 329 5.23 44.96 21.57
N PHE A 330 5.54 44.69 20.31
CA PHE A 330 4.60 44.15 19.33
C PHE A 330 4.47 42.63 19.46
N ASP A 331 3.26 42.13 19.67
CA ASP A 331 3.00 40.68 19.72
C ASP A 331 2.66 40.13 18.33
N VAL A 332 3.65 39.51 17.68
CA VAL A 332 3.49 38.86 16.38
C VAL A 332 2.47 37.72 16.42
N MET A 333 2.29 37.07 17.57
CA MET A 333 1.42 35.90 17.68
C MET A 333 -0.06 36.26 17.66
N GLU A 334 -0.42 37.52 17.94
CA GLU A 334 -1.80 38.01 17.91
C GLU A 334 -2.28 38.38 16.49
N ASN A 335 -1.37 38.54 15.53
CA ASN A 335 -1.69 38.88 14.14
C ASN A 335 -1.30 37.74 13.19
N GLN A 336 -2.30 37.02 12.67
CA GLN A 336 -2.09 35.84 11.82
C GLN A 336 -1.27 36.13 10.55
N ASN A 337 -1.45 37.30 9.94
CA ASN A 337 -0.71 37.69 8.74
C ASN A 337 0.76 37.99 9.07
N VAL A 338 1.02 38.73 10.15
CA VAL A 338 2.40 39.02 10.59
C VAL A 338 3.12 37.75 11.04
N LYS A 339 2.42 36.87 11.75
CA LYS A 339 2.91 35.55 12.15
C LYS A 339 3.33 34.72 10.93
N LEU A 340 2.49 34.64 9.91
CA LEU A 340 2.81 33.84 8.73
C LEU A 340 3.97 34.43 7.91
N ARG A 341 4.10 35.76 7.83
CA ARG A 341 5.30 36.41 7.27
C ARG A 341 6.57 36.08 8.07
N LEU A 342 6.49 36.07 9.40
CA LEU A 342 7.62 35.68 10.25
C LEU A 342 8.00 34.21 10.01
N ARG A 343 7.01 33.31 9.91
CA ARG A 343 7.26 31.89 9.60
C ARG A 343 7.98 31.71 8.27
N ASN A 344 7.56 32.42 7.22
CA ASN A 344 8.21 32.34 5.91
C ASN A 344 9.66 32.83 5.97
N LEU A 345 9.93 33.93 6.69
CA LEU A 345 11.29 34.42 6.90
C LEU A 345 12.13 33.41 7.70
N VAL A 346 11.54 32.76 8.70
CA VAL A 346 12.19 31.73 9.50
C VAL A 346 12.57 30.49 8.67
N GLU A 347 11.72 30.06 7.74
CA GLU A 347 12.04 28.99 6.80
C GLU A 347 13.27 29.35 5.95
N GLU A 348 13.32 30.59 5.43
CA GLU A 348 14.47 31.10 4.68
C GLU A 348 15.74 31.11 5.54
N MET A 349 15.65 31.65 6.76
CA MET A 349 16.77 31.65 7.71
C MET A 349 17.24 30.24 8.08
N LYS A 350 16.32 29.28 8.28
CA LYS A 350 16.66 27.87 8.54
C LYS A 350 17.48 27.29 7.39
N ARG A 351 17.07 27.54 6.15
CA ARG A 351 17.77 27.05 4.96
C ARG A 351 19.16 27.69 4.84
N ASP A 352 19.23 29.02 4.94
CA ASP A 352 20.47 29.78 4.84
C ASP A 352 21.51 29.31 5.88
N ILE A 353 21.14 29.16 7.16
CA ILE A 353 22.09 28.71 8.19
C ILE A 353 22.55 27.27 7.96
N CYS A 354 21.66 26.38 7.48
CA CYS A 354 22.02 25.01 7.16
C CYS A 354 22.99 24.94 5.97
N ASP A 355 22.76 25.75 4.94
CA ASP A 355 23.61 25.81 3.74
C ASP A 355 25.01 26.34 4.09
N GLU A 356 25.10 27.40 4.89
CA GLU A 356 26.38 27.93 5.40
C GLU A 356 27.20 26.85 6.15
N VAL A 357 26.54 26.06 7.01
CA VAL A 357 27.22 24.97 7.74
C VAL A 357 27.62 23.84 6.80
N ARG A 358 26.74 23.40 5.89
CA ARG A 358 27.02 22.32 4.93
C ARG A 358 28.18 22.65 4.01
N ASN A 359 28.27 23.90 3.55
CA ASN A 359 29.32 24.36 2.66
C ASN A 359 30.65 24.60 3.37
N SER A 360 30.67 24.57 4.71
CA SER A 360 31.90 24.71 5.49
C SER A 360 32.73 23.41 5.53
N PRO A 361 34.08 23.49 5.58
CA PRO A 361 34.93 22.32 5.66
C PRO A 361 34.58 21.40 6.84
N GLY A 362 34.13 20.18 6.53
CA GLY A 362 33.76 19.17 7.52
C GLY A 362 32.55 19.51 8.39
N ARG A 363 31.68 20.46 7.99
CA ARG A 363 30.49 20.91 8.75
C ARG A 363 30.80 21.47 10.15
N LYS A 364 32.01 22.02 10.37
CA LYS A 364 32.48 22.49 11.69
C LYS A 364 32.35 23.99 11.94
N ALA A 365 31.89 24.77 10.96
CA ALA A 365 31.73 26.21 11.16
C ALA A 365 30.56 26.54 12.11
N ASN A 366 30.66 27.69 12.79
CA ASN A 366 29.56 28.30 13.53
C ASN A 366 29.15 29.63 12.87
N PRO A 367 28.50 29.59 11.69
CA PRO A 367 28.06 30.79 10.99
C PRO A 367 26.98 31.55 11.77
N SER A 368 26.80 32.83 11.41
CA SER A 368 25.66 33.66 11.81
C SER A 368 25.04 34.30 10.58
N ILE A 369 23.72 34.33 10.52
CA ILE A 369 22.95 34.99 9.45
C ILE A 369 22.06 36.08 10.05
N SER A 370 21.75 37.11 9.26
CA SER A 370 20.86 38.20 9.69
C SER A 370 19.88 38.59 8.59
N LYS A 371 18.61 38.81 8.95
CA LYS A 371 17.56 39.26 8.02
C LYS A 371 16.72 40.37 8.67
N SER A 372 16.23 41.31 7.86
CA SER A 372 15.31 42.35 8.32
C SER A 372 13.85 41.87 8.24
N PHE A 373 13.07 42.11 9.30
CA PHE A 373 11.67 41.74 9.40
C PHE A 373 10.80 42.96 9.67
N ILE A 374 9.78 43.18 8.83
CA ILE A 374 8.81 44.28 8.99
C ILE A 374 7.63 43.80 9.85
N TYR A 375 7.51 44.27 11.08
CA TYR A 375 6.52 43.78 12.03
C TYR A 375 5.25 44.64 12.12
N ASP A 376 5.33 45.95 11.83
CA ASP A 376 4.20 46.88 11.94
C ASP A 376 4.37 48.09 10.97
N GLY A 377 3.58 48.15 9.90
CA GLY A 377 3.68 49.20 8.88
C GLY A 377 5.08 49.25 8.24
N GLU A 378 5.80 50.36 8.42
CA GLU A 378 7.19 50.54 7.97
C GLU A 378 8.24 50.13 9.03
N LYS A 379 7.82 49.79 10.25
CA LYS A 379 8.74 49.43 11.33
C LYS A 379 9.35 48.06 11.08
N SER A 380 10.69 48.00 11.16
CA SER A 380 11.46 46.78 10.98
C SER A 380 12.39 46.50 12.15
N ILE A 381 12.84 45.24 12.23
CA ILE A 381 13.81 44.76 13.20
C ILE A 381 14.73 43.73 12.51
N THR A 382 16.02 43.78 12.82
CA THR A 382 16.97 42.78 12.33
C THR A 382 16.95 41.56 13.25
N LEU A 383 16.74 40.39 12.68
CA LEU A 383 16.79 39.09 13.35
C LEU A 383 18.11 38.41 13.02
N GLU A 384 18.84 37.98 14.04
CA GLU A 384 20.11 37.26 13.90
C GLU A 384 19.96 35.80 14.37
N LEU A 385 20.57 34.86 13.64
CA LEU A 385 20.58 33.42 13.98
C LEU A 385 22.00 32.85 13.84
N THR A 386 22.56 32.34 14.93
CA THR A 386 23.81 31.57 14.92
C THR A 386 23.53 30.07 14.82
N ASN A 387 24.48 29.29 14.29
CA ASN A 387 24.34 27.83 14.23
C ASN A 387 24.27 27.20 15.64
N GLU A 388 25.02 27.73 16.61
CA GLU A 388 24.88 27.34 18.03
C GLU A 388 23.45 27.55 18.54
N LYS A 389 22.86 28.72 18.30
CA LYS A 389 21.49 29.01 18.76
C LYS A 389 20.46 28.16 18.04
N PHE A 390 20.64 27.96 16.73
CA PHE A 390 19.82 27.07 15.92
C PHE A 390 19.79 25.65 16.52
N ASN A 391 20.96 25.09 16.87
CA ASN A 391 21.02 23.76 17.47
C ASN A 391 20.48 23.72 18.90
N GLU A 392 20.69 24.78 19.69
CA GLU A 392 20.14 24.90 21.04
C GLU A 392 18.61 24.83 21.04
N LEU A 393 17.97 25.58 20.14
CA LEU A 393 16.51 25.65 20.04
C LEU A 393 15.87 24.35 19.54
N ASN A 394 16.64 23.45 18.94
CA ASN A 394 16.15 22.23 18.29
C ASN A 394 16.64 20.93 18.97
N LYS A 395 17.18 20.99 20.18
CA LYS A 395 17.66 19.81 20.92
C LYS A 395 16.60 18.70 21.06
N ASP A 396 15.38 19.08 21.44
CA ASP A 396 14.28 18.12 21.62
C ASP A 396 13.84 17.49 20.29
N PHE A 397 13.91 18.25 19.19
CA PHE A 397 13.64 17.74 17.85
C PHE A 397 14.65 16.64 17.46
N TYR A 398 15.94 16.89 17.68
CA TYR A 398 17.00 15.90 17.45
C TYR A 398 16.87 14.66 18.35
N SER A 399 16.51 14.86 19.62
CA SER A 399 16.29 13.75 20.54
C SER A 399 15.17 12.82 20.08
N LYS A 400 14.07 13.37 19.54
CA LYS A 400 12.95 12.57 19.02
C LYS A 400 13.33 11.74 17.80
N ILE A 401 14.14 12.30 16.90
CA ILE A 401 14.71 11.56 15.77
C ILE A 401 15.52 10.37 16.30
N ARG A 402 16.45 10.62 17.22
CA ARG A 402 17.31 9.59 17.81
C ARG A 402 16.49 8.49 18.49
N SER A 403 15.52 8.85 19.32
CA SER A 403 14.66 7.87 20.01
C SER A 403 13.87 7.00 19.03
N THR A 404 13.39 7.57 17.92
CA THR A 404 12.65 6.81 16.90
C THR A 404 13.58 5.82 16.19
N MET A 405 14.82 6.21 15.89
CA MET A 405 15.83 5.32 15.32
C MET A 405 16.24 4.20 16.28
N ASP A 406 16.47 4.53 17.55
CA ASP A 406 16.84 3.56 18.56
C ASP A 406 15.70 2.52 18.73
N LEU A 407 14.44 2.94 18.69
CA LEU A 407 13.28 2.04 18.74
C LEU A 407 13.21 1.11 17.53
N LEU A 408 13.43 1.64 16.30
CA LEU A 408 13.46 0.84 15.08
C LEU A 408 14.53 -0.27 15.16
N LEU A 409 15.72 0.06 15.67
CA LEU A 409 16.86 -0.85 15.68
C LEU A 409 16.81 -1.85 16.85
N SER A 410 16.39 -1.41 18.03
CA SER A 410 16.34 -2.26 19.22
C SER A 410 15.04 -3.07 19.34
N GLY A 411 13.99 -2.63 18.64
CA GLY A 411 12.65 -3.16 18.83
C GLY A 411 11.97 -2.56 20.06
N ASP A 412 10.64 -2.65 20.11
CA ASP A 412 9.83 -2.14 21.22
C ASP A 412 9.43 -3.23 22.23
N GLY A 413 9.90 -4.47 22.00
CA GLY A 413 9.58 -5.64 22.81
C GLY A 413 8.16 -6.17 22.61
N LYS A 414 7.43 -5.67 21.60
CA LYS A 414 6.08 -6.07 21.21
C LYS A 414 6.01 -6.43 19.72
N GLU A 415 5.80 -5.43 18.87
CA GLU A 415 5.48 -5.58 17.44
C GLU A 415 6.74 -5.46 16.58
N ASN A 416 7.66 -4.55 16.93
CA ASN A 416 8.93 -4.41 16.23
C ASN A 416 10.00 -5.23 16.94
N LYS A 417 10.50 -6.29 16.30
CA LYS A 417 11.60 -7.13 16.82
C LYS A 417 12.97 -6.44 16.79
N GLY A 418 13.03 -5.20 16.29
CA GLY A 418 14.27 -4.52 15.99
C GLY A 418 14.85 -4.99 14.66
N TYR A 419 15.87 -4.26 14.18
CA TYR A 419 16.61 -4.64 13.00
C TYR A 419 18.11 -4.54 13.29
N ASP A 420 18.85 -5.58 12.97
CA ASP A 420 20.30 -5.55 13.16
C ASP A 420 20.94 -4.57 12.18
N LYS A 421 21.45 -3.45 12.71
CA LYS A 421 22.13 -2.41 11.94
C LYS A 421 23.35 -2.92 11.16
N SER A 422 23.91 -4.07 11.55
CA SER A 422 25.03 -4.68 10.84
C SER A 422 24.64 -5.16 9.44
N LEU A 423 23.37 -5.56 9.28
CA LEU A 423 22.79 -6.07 8.02
C LEU A 423 22.43 -4.96 7.03
N ILE A 424 22.40 -3.69 7.45
CA ILE A 424 22.08 -2.56 6.58
C ILE A 424 23.29 -2.25 5.71
N ASN A 425 23.13 -2.34 4.39
CA ASN A 425 24.20 -2.07 3.44
C ASN A 425 24.29 -0.58 3.10
N ARG A 426 23.14 0.11 3.00
CA ARG A 426 23.05 1.50 2.54
C ARG A 426 22.04 2.30 3.34
N VAL A 427 22.28 3.60 3.49
CA VAL A 427 21.36 4.57 4.07
C VAL A 427 21.06 5.66 3.04
N LEU A 428 19.80 5.84 2.72
CA LEU A 428 19.30 6.89 1.82
C LEU A 428 18.65 8.00 2.65
N LEU A 429 19.11 9.23 2.45
CA LEU A 429 18.51 10.42 3.03
C LEU A 429 17.48 10.99 2.07
N VAL A 430 16.21 11.00 2.48
CA VAL A 430 15.05 11.47 1.72
C VAL A 430 14.39 12.63 2.47
N GLY A 431 13.82 13.58 1.75
CA GLY A 431 13.16 14.74 2.34
C GLY A 431 14.11 15.88 2.70
N GLY A 432 13.69 17.11 2.39
CA GLY A 432 14.53 18.31 2.50
C GLY A 432 15.08 18.61 3.90
N SER A 433 14.43 18.16 4.97
CA SER A 433 14.91 18.41 6.34
C SER A 433 16.08 17.51 6.73
N THR A 434 16.40 16.46 5.96
CA THR A 434 17.67 15.71 6.10
C THR A 434 18.89 16.58 5.80
N ARG A 435 18.70 17.74 5.16
CA ARG A 435 19.79 18.69 4.91
C ARG A 435 20.27 19.40 6.16
N ILE A 436 19.54 19.33 7.28
CA ILE A 436 19.98 19.89 8.56
C ILE A 436 21.27 19.18 9.00
N PRO A 437 22.39 19.89 9.19
CA PRO A 437 23.69 19.27 9.49
C PRO A 437 23.66 18.32 10.69
N LYS A 438 22.97 18.72 11.76
CA LYS A 438 22.89 17.92 12.97
C LYS A 438 22.12 16.60 12.79
N VAL A 439 21.19 16.55 11.83
CA VAL A 439 20.49 15.30 11.47
C VAL A 439 21.45 14.35 10.78
N ILE A 440 22.27 14.85 9.86
CA ILE A 440 23.30 14.05 9.17
C ILE A 440 24.28 13.48 10.21
N ASP A 441 24.74 14.29 11.16
CA ASP A 441 25.65 13.82 12.21
C ASP A 441 25.03 12.68 13.05
N ILE A 442 23.73 12.74 13.34
CA ILE A 442 23.01 11.67 14.07
C ILE A 442 22.99 10.38 13.23
N VAL A 443 22.69 10.47 11.94
CA VAL A 443 22.66 9.31 11.04
C VAL A 443 24.06 8.69 10.92
N GLU A 444 25.10 9.53 10.80
CA GLU A 444 26.51 9.10 10.77
C GLU A 444 26.93 8.40 12.07
N GLU A 445 26.49 8.90 13.23
CA GLU A 445 26.75 8.26 14.53
C GLU A 445 26.12 6.86 14.63
N ILE A 446 24.93 6.67 14.07
CA ILE A 446 24.18 5.41 14.16
C ILE A 446 24.73 4.35 13.21
N PHE A 447 24.93 4.71 11.93
CA PHE A 447 25.21 3.77 10.85
C PHE A 447 26.65 3.79 10.35
N GLY A 448 27.39 4.87 10.58
CA GLY A 448 28.68 5.13 9.95
C GLY A 448 28.54 5.93 8.65
N ALA A 449 29.51 6.82 8.39
CA ALA A 449 29.49 7.71 7.23
C ALA A 449 29.67 6.97 5.89
N ASP A 450 30.27 5.77 5.90
CA ASP A 450 30.49 4.92 4.73
C ASP A 450 29.20 4.32 4.16
N LYS A 451 28.17 4.15 5.01
CA LYS A 451 26.87 3.63 4.60
C LYS A 451 25.94 4.69 4.02
N ILE A 452 26.21 5.98 4.25
CA ILE A 452 25.34 7.06 3.78
C ILE A 452 25.68 7.39 2.33
N HIS A 453 24.74 7.17 1.43
CA HIS A 453 24.95 7.37 0.00
C HIS A 453 24.28 8.66 -0.49
N TYR A 454 25.11 9.55 -1.04
CA TYR A 454 24.68 10.83 -1.62
C TYR A 454 24.66 10.81 -3.15
N GLU A 455 25.31 9.83 -3.80
CA GLU A 455 25.44 9.79 -5.26
C GLU A 455 24.14 9.41 -5.95
N GLY A 456 23.65 10.27 -6.85
CA GLY A 456 22.42 10.03 -7.63
C GLY A 456 21.12 10.17 -6.83
N VAL A 457 21.19 10.51 -5.54
CA VAL A 457 20.04 10.65 -4.65
C VAL A 457 19.74 12.13 -4.46
N ASN A 458 18.79 12.66 -5.22
CA ASN A 458 18.16 13.94 -4.87
C ASN A 458 17.04 13.65 -3.87
N ALA A 459 17.27 14.05 -2.61
CA ALA A 459 16.35 13.81 -1.50
C ALA A 459 14.93 14.34 -1.74
N ASP A 460 14.75 15.33 -2.64
CA ASP A 460 13.45 15.95 -2.92
C ASP A 460 12.71 15.30 -4.11
N THR A 461 13.38 14.47 -4.91
CA THR A 461 12.80 13.97 -6.18
C THR A 461 12.95 12.46 -6.39
N ILE A 462 13.75 11.77 -5.57
CA ILE A 462 13.99 10.32 -5.69
C ILE A 462 12.72 9.49 -5.55
N VAL A 463 11.78 9.93 -4.70
CA VAL A 463 10.49 9.24 -4.48
C VAL A 463 9.64 9.26 -5.76
N ALA A 464 9.45 10.44 -6.36
CA ALA A 464 8.69 10.56 -7.61
C ALA A 464 9.37 9.79 -8.76
N ARG A 465 10.70 9.82 -8.81
CA ARG A 465 11.49 9.04 -9.76
C ARG A 465 11.25 7.53 -9.60
N GLY A 466 11.32 7.03 -8.37
CA GLY A 466 11.05 5.64 -8.05
C GLY A 466 9.66 5.19 -8.46
N ALA A 467 8.66 6.02 -8.19
CA ALA A 467 7.28 5.76 -8.61
C ALA A 467 7.11 5.69 -10.13
N ALA A 468 7.85 6.53 -10.88
CA ALA A 468 7.82 6.51 -12.35
C ALA A 468 8.49 5.24 -12.90
N LEU A 469 9.63 4.85 -12.33
CA LEU A 469 10.32 3.62 -12.68
C LEU A 469 9.51 2.37 -12.33
N TYR A 470 8.85 2.35 -11.18
CA TYR A 470 7.92 1.28 -10.80
C TYR A 470 6.75 1.19 -11.77
N THR A 471 6.13 2.31 -12.11
CA THR A 471 5.07 2.33 -13.13
C THR A 471 5.58 1.80 -14.48
N ALA A 472 6.81 2.16 -14.87
CA ALA A 472 7.44 1.64 -16.08
C ALA A 472 7.71 0.13 -15.99
N ASN A 473 8.09 -0.37 -14.82
CA ASN A 473 8.29 -1.80 -14.55
C ASN A 473 6.99 -2.58 -14.74
N GLU A 474 5.90 -2.14 -14.10
CA GLU A 474 4.57 -2.76 -14.18
C GLU A 474 4.00 -2.72 -15.60
N LEU A 475 4.32 -1.68 -16.37
CA LEU A 475 3.94 -1.58 -17.78
C LEU A 475 4.91 -2.31 -18.73
N SER A 476 5.90 -3.04 -18.21
CA SER A 476 6.93 -3.73 -19.00
C SER A 476 7.68 -2.80 -19.98
N MET A 477 7.88 -1.55 -19.60
CA MET A 477 8.61 -0.53 -20.37
C MET A 477 10.12 -0.54 -20.11
N LEU A 478 10.55 -1.07 -18.95
CA LEU A 478 11.96 -1.24 -18.62
C LEU A 478 12.56 -2.43 -19.39
N SER A 479 13.86 -2.37 -19.71
CA SER A 479 14.57 -3.51 -20.32
C SER A 479 14.65 -4.68 -19.35
N GLU A 480 14.76 -5.91 -19.87
CA GLU A 480 14.84 -7.12 -19.05
C GLU A 480 16.02 -7.05 -18.05
N SER A 481 17.14 -6.43 -18.39
CA SER A 481 18.28 -6.22 -17.47
C SER A 481 18.03 -5.19 -16.36
N GLU A 482 17.00 -4.36 -16.49
CA GLU A 482 16.69 -3.26 -15.57
C GLU A 482 15.41 -3.51 -14.75
N GLN A 483 14.57 -4.46 -15.17
CA GLN A 483 13.36 -4.84 -14.43
C GLN A 483 13.71 -5.40 -13.06
N ILE A 484 13.07 -4.87 -12.03
CA ILE A 484 13.16 -5.39 -10.65
C ILE A 484 11.81 -6.02 -10.37
N VAL A 485 11.80 -7.27 -9.93
CA VAL A 485 10.53 -7.94 -9.63
C VAL A 485 9.99 -7.34 -8.33
N THR A 486 8.79 -6.80 -8.37
CA THR A 486 8.13 -6.25 -7.19
C THR A 486 6.91 -7.09 -6.92
N ALA A 487 6.99 -7.97 -5.92
CA ALA A 487 5.84 -8.71 -5.42
C ALA A 487 5.50 -8.18 -4.04
N ASP A 488 4.26 -7.76 -3.85
CA ASP A 488 3.69 -7.56 -2.52
C ASP A 488 3.42 -8.94 -1.89
N SER A 489 3.15 -9.00 -0.59
CA SER A 489 2.86 -10.26 0.10
C SER A 489 1.42 -10.30 0.60
N VAL A 490 0.86 -11.50 0.71
CA VAL A 490 -0.49 -11.73 1.24
C VAL A 490 -0.52 -11.36 2.73
N PRO A 491 -1.26 -10.33 3.15
CA PRO A 491 -1.20 -9.80 4.53
C PRO A 491 -1.82 -10.74 5.58
N LEU A 492 -2.88 -11.46 5.20
CA LEU A 492 -3.55 -12.48 6.00
C LEU A 492 -3.84 -13.69 5.10
N SER A 493 -3.72 -14.90 5.66
CA SER A 493 -3.94 -16.13 4.89
C SER A 493 -5.33 -16.13 4.25
N LEU A 494 -5.42 -16.62 3.02
CA LEU A 494 -6.69 -16.80 2.31
C LEU A 494 -7.08 -18.28 2.39
N GLY A 495 -8.30 -18.54 2.86
CA GLY A 495 -8.74 -19.89 3.18
C GLY A 495 -10.25 -20.06 3.06
N ILE A 496 -10.70 -21.27 3.37
CA ILE A 496 -12.11 -21.66 3.29
C ILE A 496 -12.64 -22.19 4.62
N CYS A 497 -13.97 -22.20 4.75
CA CYS A 497 -14.64 -22.88 5.85
C CYS A 497 -14.70 -24.37 5.55
N THR A 498 -14.19 -25.18 6.49
CA THR A 498 -14.35 -26.62 6.48
C THR A 498 -15.33 -27.04 7.58
N GLU A 499 -15.18 -28.22 8.18
CA GLU A 499 -16.11 -28.77 9.16
C GLU A 499 -16.45 -27.78 10.29
N GLU A 500 -17.74 -27.70 10.62
CA GLU A 500 -18.31 -26.99 11.80
C GLU A 500 -17.58 -25.70 12.22
N ASP A 501 -17.29 -24.81 11.25
CA ASP A 501 -16.69 -23.48 11.47
C ASP A 501 -15.15 -23.44 11.56
N HIS A 502 -14.43 -24.43 11.02
CA HIS A 502 -12.96 -24.37 10.93
C HIS A 502 -12.45 -23.55 9.74
N PHE A 503 -11.45 -22.69 9.97
CA PHE A 503 -10.73 -21.96 8.92
C PHE A 503 -9.52 -22.76 8.42
N GLU A 504 -9.59 -23.23 7.16
CA GLU A 504 -8.47 -23.91 6.52
C GLU A 504 -7.79 -22.99 5.51
N ALA A 505 -6.55 -22.57 5.81
CA ALA A 505 -5.75 -21.73 4.92
C ALA A 505 -5.33 -22.51 3.65
N ILE A 506 -5.53 -21.92 2.48
CA ILE A 506 -5.07 -22.46 1.19
C ILE A 506 -3.86 -21.67 0.67
N ILE A 507 -3.87 -20.34 0.84
CA ILE A 507 -2.72 -19.46 0.61
C ILE A 507 -2.33 -18.85 1.95
N SER A 508 -1.08 -19.05 2.36
CA SER A 508 -0.59 -18.56 3.66
C SER A 508 -0.28 -17.07 3.65
N LYS A 509 -0.38 -16.42 4.82
CA LYS A 509 0.22 -15.11 5.07
C LYS A 509 1.70 -15.10 4.64
N GLY A 510 2.13 -14.00 4.03
CA GLY A 510 3.48 -13.81 3.52
C GLY A 510 3.74 -14.47 2.15
N ALA A 511 2.76 -15.18 1.58
CA ALA A 511 2.88 -15.65 0.21
C ALA A 511 3.01 -14.47 -0.76
N LEU A 512 3.88 -14.60 -1.76
CA LEU A 512 4.13 -13.54 -2.74
C LEU A 512 2.94 -13.39 -3.68
N LEU A 513 2.53 -12.15 -3.96
CA LEU A 513 1.49 -11.80 -4.91
C LEU A 513 2.07 -11.66 -6.32
N PRO A 514 1.38 -12.16 -7.37
CA PRO A 514 0.14 -12.94 -7.30
C PRO A 514 0.38 -14.36 -6.73
N ALA A 515 -0.56 -14.84 -5.92
CA ALA A 515 -0.48 -16.16 -5.28
C ALA A 515 -1.61 -17.08 -5.76
N THR A 516 -1.33 -18.37 -5.86
CA THR A 516 -2.31 -19.41 -6.18
C THR A 516 -2.10 -20.62 -5.27
N GLY A 517 -3.18 -21.17 -4.74
CA GLY A 517 -3.15 -22.38 -3.93
C GLY A 517 -4.33 -23.29 -4.26
N THR A 518 -4.11 -24.61 -4.23
CA THR A 518 -5.16 -25.61 -4.44
C THR A 518 -5.12 -26.67 -3.35
N LYS A 519 -6.27 -27.00 -2.78
CA LYS A 519 -6.43 -28.12 -1.84
C LYS A 519 -7.64 -28.98 -2.23
N GLU A 520 -7.54 -30.27 -1.95
CA GLU A 520 -8.64 -31.21 -2.15
C GLU A 520 -9.45 -31.41 -0.87
N PHE A 521 -10.76 -31.42 -1.02
CA PHE A 521 -11.74 -31.64 0.03
C PHE A 521 -12.73 -32.74 -0.37
N THR A 522 -13.56 -33.16 0.58
CA THR A 522 -14.59 -34.19 0.36
C THR A 522 -15.89 -33.81 1.06
N THR A 523 -16.97 -34.55 0.82
CA THR A 523 -18.27 -34.29 1.44
C THR A 523 -18.30 -34.75 2.90
N ALA A 524 -18.97 -33.96 3.73
CA ALA A 524 -19.17 -34.25 5.15
C ALA A 524 -20.40 -35.14 5.41
N GLN A 525 -21.33 -35.22 4.45
CA GLN A 525 -22.61 -35.93 4.60
C GLN A 525 -22.86 -36.93 3.47
N ASP A 526 -23.54 -38.02 3.80
CA ASP A 526 -24.00 -39.01 2.83
C ASP A 526 -25.01 -38.39 1.88
N ASN A 527 -24.90 -38.71 0.59
CA ASN A 527 -25.78 -38.27 -0.48
C ASN A 527 -25.86 -36.74 -0.64
N GLN A 528 -24.80 -36.01 -0.23
CA GLN A 528 -24.71 -34.56 -0.36
C GLN A 528 -24.73 -34.14 -1.85
N VAL A 529 -25.76 -33.39 -2.25
CA VAL A 529 -25.98 -32.95 -3.66
C VAL A 529 -25.39 -31.58 -3.99
N LYS A 530 -24.98 -30.82 -2.98
CA LYS A 530 -24.38 -29.48 -3.12
C LYS A 530 -23.32 -29.24 -2.06
N VAL A 531 -22.26 -28.54 -2.44
CA VAL A 531 -21.23 -28.04 -1.53
C VAL A 531 -21.14 -26.54 -1.66
N ARG A 532 -21.19 -25.85 -0.52
CA ARG A 532 -21.02 -24.41 -0.42
C ARG A 532 -19.61 -24.10 0.06
N ILE A 533 -18.78 -23.51 -0.80
CA ILE A 533 -17.41 -23.13 -0.47
C ILE A 533 -17.44 -21.68 0.00
N ARG A 534 -17.27 -21.48 1.30
CA ARG A 534 -17.20 -20.16 1.94
C ARG A 534 -15.75 -19.74 2.10
N VAL A 535 -15.41 -18.54 1.65
CA VAL A 535 -14.04 -18.01 1.60
C VAL A 535 -13.88 -16.88 2.61
N ALA A 536 -12.76 -16.88 3.32
CA ALA A 536 -12.38 -15.83 4.27
C ALA A 536 -10.88 -15.53 4.19
N GLN A 537 -10.47 -14.38 4.69
CA GLN A 537 -9.07 -14.08 4.99
C GLN A 537 -8.85 -13.95 6.51
N GLY A 538 -7.72 -14.46 6.99
CA GLY A 538 -7.36 -14.37 8.40
C GLY A 538 -6.35 -15.44 8.86
N GLY A 539 -6.48 -15.83 10.11
CA GLY A 539 -5.60 -16.78 10.81
C GLY A 539 -6.15 -17.26 12.15
N LEU A 540 -7.41 -16.94 12.47
CA LEU A 540 -8.11 -17.45 13.64
C LEU A 540 -8.63 -18.86 13.33
N GLU A 541 -8.67 -19.73 14.34
CA GLU A 541 -9.11 -21.12 14.17
C GLU A 541 -10.57 -21.20 13.70
N SER A 542 -11.43 -20.37 14.29
CA SER A 542 -12.85 -20.28 13.95
C SER A 542 -13.07 -19.40 12.71
N PHE A 543 -13.66 -19.97 11.67
CA PHE A 543 -13.95 -19.32 10.39
C PHE A 543 -14.80 -18.06 10.54
N LYS A 544 -15.88 -18.10 11.33
CA LYS A 544 -16.76 -16.92 11.55
C LYS A 544 -16.04 -15.72 12.17
N ASP A 545 -14.92 -15.96 12.86
CA ASP A 545 -14.15 -14.92 13.53
C ASP A 545 -13.11 -14.27 12.59
N ASN A 546 -12.88 -14.88 11.42
CA ASN A 546 -12.09 -14.36 10.31
C ASN A 546 -12.92 -13.45 9.41
N ILE A 547 -12.28 -12.82 8.43
CA ILE A 547 -12.90 -11.83 7.56
C ILE A 547 -13.53 -12.52 6.37
N TYR A 548 -14.86 -12.60 6.39
CA TYR A 548 -15.63 -13.20 5.31
C TYR A 548 -15.45 -12.44 3.99
N ILE A 549 -15.18 -13.18 2.90
CA ILE A 549 -15.00 -12.62 1.55
C ILE A 549 -16.21 -12.90 0.67
N GLY A 550 -16.70 -14.15 0.68
CA GLY A 550 -17.79 -14.57 -0.21
C GLY A 550 -17.93 -16.09 -0.27
N ASP A 551 -18.84 -16.56 -1.11
CA ASP A 551 -19.07 -17.99 -1.29
C ASP A 551 -19.48 -18.37 -2.72
N ILE A 552 -19.18 -19.61 -3.09
CA ILE A 552 -19.64 -20.25 -4.32
C ILE A 552 -20.34 -21.59 -3.99
N GLU A 553 -21.26 -22.02 -4.86
CA GLU A 553 -21.92 -23.32 -4.75
C GLU A 553 -21.53 -24.25 -5.89
N LEU A 554 -21.13 -25.48 -5.56
CA LEU A 554 -20.85 -26.56 -6.51
C LEU A 554 -21.91 -27.65 -6.40
N ASP A 555 -22.54 -28.00 -7.53
CA ASP A 555 -23.46 -29.12 -7.62
C ASP A 555 -22.71 -30.46 -7.70
N LEU A 556 -23.10 -31.41 -6.85
CA LEU A 556 -22.57 -32.76 -6.81
C LEU A 556 -23.56 -33.79 -7.37
N PRO A 557 -23.07 -34.95 -7.83
CA PRO A 557 -23.93 -36.08 -8.12
C PRO A 557 -24.46 -36.64 -6.79
N GLY A 558 -25.80 -36.73 -6.65
CA GLY A 558 -26.40 -37.40 -5.51
C GLY A 558 -26.04 -38.89 -5.44
N ASN A 559 -26.35 -39.53 -4.30
CA ASN A 559 -26.14 -40.96 -4.04
C ASN A 559 -24.69 -41.45 -3.80
N GLN A 560 -23.79 -40.58 -3.33
CA GLN A 560 -22.45 -41.01 -2.88
C GLN A 560 -22.32 -40.96 -1.35
N PRO A 561 -21.65 -41.93 -0.71
CA PRO A 561 -21.29 -41.85 0.70
C PRO A 561 -20.41 -40.62 1.00
N ARG A 562 -20.46 -40.12 2.23
CA ARG A 562 -19.53 -39.09 2.71
C ARG A 562 -18.08 -39.55 2.51
N GLY A 563 -17.17 -38.62 2.23
CA GLY A 563 -15.75 -38.94 2.05
C GLY A 563 -15.36 -39.48 0.66
N VAL A 564 -16.33 -39.75 -0.24
CA VAL A 564 -16.06 -40.30 -1.58
C VAL A 564 -15.86 -39.20 -2.65
N PRO A 565 -16.70 -38.16 -2.76
CA PRO A 565 -16.46 -37.05 -3.66
C PRO A 565 -15.10 -36.39 -3.42
N ARG A 566 -14.38 -36.01 -4.50
CA ARG A 566 -13.11 -35.29 -4.40
C ARG A 566 -13.24 -33.93 -5.07
N ILE A 567 -13.15 -32.88 -4.28
CA ILE A 567 -13.42 -31.52 -4.70
C ILE A 567 -12.11 -30.73 -4.60
N ALA A 568 -11.54 -30.35 -5.73
CA ALA A 568 -10.39 -29.46 -5.77
C ALA A 568 -10.88 -28.02 -5.66
N VAL A 569 -10.43 -27.29 -4.64
CA VAL A 569 -10.68 -25.87 -4.46
C VAL A 569 -9.39 -25.11 -4.72
N THR A 570 -9.40 -24.24 -5.72
CA THR A 570 -8.32 -23.34 -6.09
C THR A 570 -8.70 -21.91 -5.68
N LEU A 571 -7.80 -21.25 -4.96
CA LEU A 571 -7.87 -19.82 -4.68
C LEU A 571 -6.71 -19.14 -5.39
N GLU A 572 -6.96 -17.98 -5.97
CA GLU A 572 -5.95 -17.09 -6.54
C GLU A 572 -6.17 -15.69 -5.97
N ILE A 573 -5.08 -14.95 -5.73
CA ILE A 573 -5.12 -13.54 -5.33
C ILE A 573 -4.05 -12.78 -6.10
N ASP A 574 -4.44 -11.65 -6.71
CA ASP A 574 -3.53 -10.82 -7.49
C ASP A 574 -2.91 -9.67 -6.68
N THR A 575 -2.02 -8.91 -7.32
CA THR A 575 -1.32 -7.75 -6.74
C THR A 575 -2.25 -6.59 -6.35
N HIS A 576 -3.51 -6.61 -6.80
CA HIS A 576 -4.53 -5.61 -6.47
C HIS A 576 -5.54 -6.12 -5.43
N GLY A 577 -5.31 -7.31 -4.86
CA GLY A 577 -6.20 -7.92 -3.88
C GLY A 577 -7.50 -8.47 -4.48
N LYS A 578 -7.58 -8.66 -5.81
CA LYS A 578 -8.70 -9.38 -6.44
C LYS A 578 -8.51 -10.87 -6.22
N ILE A 579 -9.56 -11.52 -5.75
CA ILE A 579 -9.56 -12.94 -5.40
C ILE A 579 -10.39 -13.71 -6.43
N TYR A 580 -9.83 -14.78 -7.00
CA TYR A 580 -10.54 -15.75 -7.81
C TYR A 580 -10.70 -17.06 -7.03
N VAL A 581 -11.90 -17.62 -7.07
CA VAL A 581 -12.26 -18.85 -6.36
C VAL A 581 -12.80 -19.82 -7.39
N LYS A 582 -12.26 -21.04 -7.43
CA LYS A 582 -12.72 -22.11 -8.33
C LYS A 582 -12.83 -23.42 -7.56
N ALA A 583 -13.95 -24.12 -7.70
CA ALA A 583 -14.16 -25.46 -7.19
C ALA A 583 -14.46 -26.43 -8.34
N VAL A 584 -13.85 -27.62 -8.31
CA VAL A 584 -14.00 -28.67 -9.33
C VAL A 584 -14.25 -30.01 -8.66
N ASP A 585 -15.32 -30.71 -9.03
CA ASP A 585 -15.51 -32.13 -8.70
C ASP A 585 -14.66 -32.98 -9.65
N LEU A 586 -13.63 -33.63 -9.12
CA LEU A 586 -12.66 -34.40 -9.88
C LEU A 586 -13.23 -35.69 -10.48
N GLN A 587 -14.45 -36.09 -10.12
CA GLN A 587 -15.08 -37.31 -10.68
C GLN A 587 -15.88 -37.05 -11.96
N ASN A 588 -16.43 -35.85 -12.12
CA ASN A 588 -17.35 -35.53 -13.21
C ASN A 588 -17.09 -34.16 -13.88
N ASP A 589 -16.00 -33.48 -13.49
CA ASP A 589 -15.54 -32.21 -14.04
C ASP A 589 -16.55 -31.05 -13.91
N LYS A 590 -17.56 -31.15 -13.03
CA LYS A 590 -18.41 -30.01 -12.70
C LYS A 590 -17.59 -28.94 -11.99
N THR A 591 -17.83 -27.68 -12.36
CA THR A 591 -17.10 -26.53 -11.85
C THR A 591 -18.03 -25.44 -11.34
N ALA A 592 -17.58 -24.70 -10.35
CA ALA A 592 -18.16 -23.43 -9.93
C ALA A 592 -17.03 -22.43 -9.65
N ASP A 593 -17.21 -21.17 -10.06
CA ASP A 593 -16.20 -20.13 -9.85
C ASP A 593 -16.81 -18.73 -9.68
N ALA A 594 -16.04 -17.83 -9.06
CA ALA A 594 -16.41 -16.44 -8.88
C ALA A 594 -15.18 -15.56 -8.60
N TYR A 595 -15.34 -14.25 -8.79
CA TYR A 595 -14.37 -13.23 -8.39
C TYR A 595 -14.90 -12.42 -7.19
N PHE A 596 -14.02 -12.11 -6.26
CA PHE A 596 -14.26 -11.26 -5.11
C PHE A 596 -13.15 -10.23 -4.96
N SER A 597 -13.36 -9.26 -4.06
CA SER A 597 -12.33 -8.31 -3.66
C SER A 597 -11.94 -8.57 -2.21
N SER A 598 -10.65 -8.51 -1.93
CA SER A 598 -10.15 -8.56 -0.55
C SER A 598 -10.71 -7.39 0.25
N VAL A 599 -11.34 -7.71 1.39
CA VAL A 599 -11.71 -6.71 2.40
C VAL A 599 -10.50 -6.33 3.25
N VAL A 600 -9.51 -7.23 3.36
CA VAL A 600 -8.23 -6.99 4.07
C VAL A 600 -7.43 -5.87 3.44
N ALA A 601 -7.47 -5.75 2.11
CA ALA A 601 -6.91 -4.60 1.39
C ALA A 601 -7.58 -3.25 1.72
N ASN A 602 -8.59 -3.23 2.62
CA ASN A 602 -9.23 -2.02 3.16
C ASN A 602 -9.17 -1.92 4.70
N MET A 603 -8.54 -2.88 5.41
CA MET A 603 -8.30 -2.82 6.86
C MET A 603 -7.13 -1.92 7.27
N THR A 604 -7.25 -1.13 8.34
CA THR A 604 -6.11 -0.34 8.83
C THR A 604 -5.01 -1.23 9.42
N SER A 605 -3.79 -0.69 9.53
CA SER A 605 -2.68 -1.40 10.18
C SER A 605 -3.05 -1.81 11.61
N GLU A 606 -3.76 -0.97 12.36
CA GLU A 606 -4.24 -1.28 13.71
C GLU A 606 -5.33 -2.37 13.71
N GLU A 607 -6.16 -2.46 12.68
CA GLU A 607 -7.15 -3.54 12.56
C GLU A 607 -6.48 -4.88 12.24
N ILE A 608 -5.45 -4.87 11.38
CA ILE A 608 -4.63 -6.05 11.10
C ILE A 608 -3.86 -6.46 12.36
N GLU A 609 -3.26 -5.50 13.06
CA GLU A 609 -2.54 -5.75 14.32
C GLU A 609 -3.44 -6.28 15.43
N ARG A 610 -4.61 -5.67 15.67
CA ARG A 610 -5.61 -6.22 16.60
C ARG A 610 -6.08 -7.61 16.18
N PHE A 611 -6.18 -7.86 14.88
CA PHE A 611 -6.49 -9.18 14.36
C PHE A 611 -5.35 -10.16 14.66
N GLU A 612 -4.10 -9.75 14.48
CA GLU A 612 -2.92 -10.55 14.83
C GLU A 612 -2.80 -10.81 16.34
N GLU A 613 -3.09 -9.83 17.19
CA GLU A 613 -3.19 -10.00 18.63
C GLU A 613 -4.24 -11.07 18.98
N ARG A 614 -5.39 -11.05 18.31
CA ARG A 614 -6.42 -12.09 18.47
C ARG A 614 -5.93 -13.45 18.01
N VAL A 615 -5.22 -13.53 16.87
CA VAL A 615 -4.61 -14.77 16.37
C VAL A 615 -3.61 -15.34 17.37
N HIS A 616 -2.86 -14.48 18.06
CA HIS A 616 -1.87 -14.88 19.05
C HIS A 616 -2.40 -15.00 20.48
N SER A 617 -3.68 -14.68 20.71
CA SER A 617 -4.31 -14.78 22.03
C SER A 617 -4.29 -16.20 22.60
N GLU A 618 -4.25 -16.31 23.94
CA GLU A 618 -4.31 -17.61 24.63
C GLU A 618 -5.57 -18.40 24.26
N GLU A 619 -6.69 -17.70 24.05
CA GLU A 619 -7.96 -18.30 23.64
C GLU A 619 -7.85 -18.97 22.28
N ASN A 620 -7.34 -18.27 21.26
CA ASN A 620 -7.16 -18.85 19.93
C ASN A 620 -6.11 -19.98 19.95
N GLN A 621 -5.02 -19.81 20.69
CA GLN A 621 -4.00 -20.87 20.83
C GLN A 621 -4.56 -22.15 21.48
N GLU A 622 -5.45 -22.02 22.47
CA GLU A 622 -6.09 -23.18 23.09
C GLU A 622 -7.09 -23.85 22.14
N LEU A 623 -7.81 -23.09 21.30
CA LEU A 623 -8.65 -23.64 20.24
C LEU A 623 -7.83 -24.45 19.22
N VAL A 624 -6.71 -23.90 18.74
CA VAL A 624 -5.78 -24.59 17.83
C VAL A 624 -5.28 -25.91 18.45
N LYS A 625 -4.80 -25.86 19.71
CA LYS A 625 -4.33 -27.07 20.43
C LYS A 625 -5.44 -28.09 20.61
N LYS A 626 -6.64 -27.64 21.00
CA LYS A 626 -7.81 -28.52 21.16
C LYS A 626 -8.15 -29.21 19.86
N ARG A 627 -8.16 -28.50 18.73
CA ARG A 627 -8.43 -29.08 17.41
C ARG A 627 -7.36 -30.10 17.02
N GLU A 628 -6.09 -29.84 17.31
CA GLU A 628 -5.02 -30.79 17.04
C GLU A 628 -5.26 -32.14 17.75
N VAL A 629 -5.73 -32.10 19.00
CA VAL A 629 -6.08 -33.30 19.77
C VAL A 629 -7.31 -34.00 19.21
N VAL A 630 -8.36 -33.25 18.87
CA VAL A 630 -9.57 -33.80 18.21
C VAL A 630 -9.17 -34.54 16.94
N ARG A 631 -8.36 -33.93 16.07
CA ARG A 631 -7.89 -34.54 14.83
C ARG A 631 -7.06 -35.81 15.08
N LYS A 632 -6.25 -35.84 16.13
CA LYS A 632 -5.51 -37.05 16.54
C LYS A 632 -6.47 -38.18 16.90
N LEU A 633 -7.53 -37.89 17.66
CA LEU A 633 -8.53 -38.90 18.04
C LEU A 633 -9.40 -39.34 16.85
N GLU A 634 -9.82 -38.42 15.98
CA GLU A 634 -10.53 -38.75 14.73
C GLU A 634 -9.69 -39.64 13.82
N HIS A 635 -8.39 -39.33 13.69
CA HIS A 635 -7.46 -40.15 12.94
C HIS A 635 -7.31 -41.55 13.56
N ALA A 636 -7.09 -41.63 14.88
CA ALA A 636 -6.99 -42.91 15.59
C ALA A 636 -8.26 -43.75 15.43
N LEU A 637 -9.45 -43.14 15.56
CA LEU A 637 -10.73 -43.79 15.32
C LEU A 637 -10.85 -44.29 13.87
N SER A 638 -10.48 -43.46 12.90
CA SER A 638 -10.53 -43.84 11.48
C SER A 638 -9.60 -45.01 11.15
N GLN A 639 -8.42 -45.08 11.78
CA GLN A 639 -7.52 -46.24 11.66
C GLN A 639 -8.13 -47.50 12.30
N ALA A 640 -8.75 -47.36 13.47
CA ALA A 640 -9.40 -48.47 14.16
C ALA A 640 -10.69 -48.98 13.48
N GLU A 641 -11.27 -48.19 12.57
CA GLU A 641 -12.40 -48.62 11.75
C GLU A 641 -12.01 -49.21 10.41
N ASN A 642 -10.73 -49.10 10.03
CA ASN A 642 -10.24 -49.70 8.82
C ASN A 642 -10.43 -51.23 8.90
N PRO A 643 -10.93 -51.91 7.85
CA PRO A 643 -11.10 -53.37 7.85
C PRO A 643 -9.85 -54.14 8.28
N LYS A 644 -8.66 -53.63 7.97
CA LYS A 644 -7.37 -54.22 8.40
C LYS A 644 -7.20 -54.31 9.91
N PHE A 645 -7.79 -53.38 10.68
CA PHE A 645 -7.82 -53.45 12.14
C PHE A 645 -8.69 -54.61 12.64
N THR A 646 -9.82 -54.85 11.97
CA THR A 646 -10.74 -55.95 12.32
C THR A 646 -10.24 -57.34 11.93
N GLU A 647 -9.24 -57.42 11.05
CA GLU A 647 -8.56 -58.67 10.65
C GLU A 647 -7.54 -59.14 11.70
N VAL A 648 -6.92 -58.22 12.45
CA VAL A 648 -5.87 -58.54 13.44
C VAL A 648 -6.43 -58.81 14.85
N ILE A 649 -7.75 -58.76 15.03
CA ILE A 649 -8.43 -58.99 16.31
C ILE A 649 -9.21 -60.32 16.25
N PRO A 650 -8.98 -61.26 17.21
CA PRO A 650 -9.69 -62.52 17.29
C PRO A 650 -11.22 -62.37 17.42
N ASP A 651 -11.96 -63.30 16.79
CA ASP A 651 -13.43 -63.23 16.69
C ASP A 651 -14.15 -63.19 18.04
N ASN A 652 -13.57 -63.78 19.09
CA ASN A 652 -14.16 -63.80 20.44
C ASN A 652 -14.18 -62.43 21.14
N ILE A 653 -13.32 -61.49 20.74
CA ILE A 653 -13.23 -60.13 21.32
C ILE A 653 -13.52 -59.01 20.30
N LYS A 654 -13.66 -59.37 19.02
CA LYS A 654 -13.92 -58.45 17.90
C LYS A 654 -15.16 -57.59 18.07
N LYS A 655 -16.23 -58.17 18.61
CA LYS A 655 -17.49 -57.44 18.89
C LYS A 655 -17.26 -56.33 19.92
N ASP A 656 -16.54 -56.63 20.99
CA ASP A 656 -16.28 -55.69 22.09
C ASP A 656 -15.35 -54.56 21.64
N ALA A 657 -14.33 -54.88 20.81
CA ALA A 657 -13.43 -53.88 20.21
C ALA A 657 -14.18 -52.91 19.28
N LEU A 658 -15.07 -53.43 18.41
CA LEU A 658 -15.88 -52.59 17.52
C LEU A 658 -16.88 -51.72 18.31
N GLU A 659 -17.49 -52.27 19.35
CA GLU A 659 -18.38 -51.50 20.23
C GLU A 659 -17.63 -50.39 20.97
N TYR A 660 -16.37 -50.64 21.38
CA TYR A 660 -15.50 -49.64 22.01
C TYR A 660 -15.17 -48.47 21.07
N VAL A 661 -14.79 -48.78 19.82
CA VAL A 661 -14.53 -47.78 18.77
C VAL A 661 -15.78 -46.95 18.49
N GLN A 662 -16.94 -47.60 18.30
CA GLN A 662 -18.20 -46.90 18.05
C GLN A 662 -18.64 -46.02 19.23
N LYS A 663 -18.51 -46.51 20.48
CA LYS A 663 -18.81 -45.72 21.68
C LYS A 663 -17.92 -44.49 21.78
N THR A 664 -16.63 -44.64 21.50
CA THR A 664 -15.68 -43.53 21.55
C THR A 664 -15.95 -42.50 20.45
N ARG A 665 -16.33 -42.95 19.25
CA ARG A 665 -16.79 -42.04 18.19
C ARG A 665 -18.04 -41.27 18.60
N LEU A 666 -19.08 -41.96 19.08
CA LEU A 666 -20.31 -41.30 19.54
C LEU A 666 -20.05 -40.34 20.70
N TRP A 667 -19.06 -40.65 21.55
CA TRP A 667 -18.61 -39.73 22.58
C TRP A 667 -17.96 -38.50 21.97
N LEU A 668 -17.00 -38.67 21.05
CA LEU A 668 -16.30 -37.55 20.43
C LEU A 668 -17.26 -36.61 19.69
N GLU A 669 -18.20 -37.14 18.90
CA GLU A 669 -19.20 -36.32 18.19
C GLU A 669 -20.03 -35.45 19.14
N LYS A 670 -20.30 -35.94 20.37
CA LYS A 670 -21.06 -35.18 21.37
C LYS A 670 -20.23 -34.17 22.15
N HIS A 671 -18.91 -34.34 22.19
CA HIS A 671 -18.04 -33.62 23.14
C HIS A 671 -16.94 -32.78 22.48
N LYS A 672 -16.64 -32.98 21.20
CA LYS A 672 -15.56 -32.26 20.49
C LYS A 672 -15.70 -30.73 20.59
N GLU A 673 -16.93 -30.22 20.58
CA GLU A 673 -17.21 -28.78 20.71
C GLU A 673 -17.22 -28.29 22.16
N ILE A 674 -17.87 -29.01 23.06
CA ILE A 674 -18.18 -28.52 24.42
C ILE A 674 -17.17 -28.93 25.50
N ALA A 675 -16.41 -30.00 25.28
CA ALA A 675 -15.45 -30.47 26.28
C ALA A 675 -14.17 -29.62 26.26
N PRO A 676 -13.56 -29.35 27.43
CA PRO A 676 -12.21 -28.81 27.50
C PRO A 676 -11.19 -29.74 26.81
N ARG A 677 -10.10 -29.18 26.27
CA ARG A 677 -9.02 -29.95 25.61
C ARG A 677 -8.55 -31.14 26.45
N ILE A 678 -8.33 -30.91 27.74
CA ILE A 678 -7.81 -31.93 28.68
C ILE A 678 -8.68 -33.18 28.68
N HIS A 679 -10.01 -33.06 28.67
CA HIS A 679 -10.89 -34.23 28.64
C HIS A 679 -10.82 -35.00 27.32
N ILE A 680 -10.56 -34.31 26.20
CA ILE A 680 -10.39 -34.94 24.89
C ILE A 680 -9.02 -35.64 24.84
N GLU A 681 -7.98 -35.06 25.45
CA GLU A 681 -6.66 -35.69 25.59
C GLU A 681 -6.72 -36.94 26.46
N GLU A 682 -7.42 -36.88 27.59
CA GLU A 682 -7.68 -38.04 28.44
C GLU A 682 -8.44 -39.11 27.67
N LYS A 683 -9.45 -38.73 26.88
CA LYS A 683 -10.21 -39.68 26.07
C LYS A 683 -9.38 -40.31 24.95
N LEU A 684 -8.47 -39.55 24.34
CA LEU A 684 -7.51 -40.06 23.37
C LEU A 684 -6.57 -41.07 24.01
N GLN A 685 -6.03 -40.79 25.19
CA GLN A 685 -5.19 -41.73 25.93
C GLN A 685 -5.95 -42.99 26.34
N GLU A 686 -7.19 -42.83 26.84
CA GLU A 686 -8.09 -43.95 27.16
C GLU A 686 -8.32 -44.82 25.92
N PHE A 687 -8.63 -44.19 24.78
CA PHE A 687 -8.83 -44.87 23.52
C PHE A 687 -7.60 -45.65 23.08
N ASP A 688 -6.43 -45.00 23.03
CA ASP A 688 -5.17 -45.63 22.64
C ASP A 688 -4.79 -46.80 23.55
N ASN A 689 -5.01 -46.68 24.86
CA ASN A 689 -4.75 -47.77 25.81
C ASN A 689 -5.72 -48.93 25.61
N GLY A 690 -7.02 -48.66 25.45
CA GLY A 690 -8.01 -49.70 25.16
C GLY A 690 -7.70 -50.46 23.87
N ILE A 691 -7.30 -49.74 22.81
CA ILE A 691 -6.88 -50.36 21.54
C ILE A 691 -5.64 -51.25 21.74
N LYS A 692 -4.65 -50.80 22.51
CA LYS A 692 -3.46 -51.62 22.84
C LYS A 692 -3.83 -52.88 23.63
N GLU A 693 -4.78 -52.81 24.55
CA GLU A 693 -5.25 -53.98 25.32
C GLU A 693 -5.95 -55.02 24.43
N PHE A 694 -6.76 -54.58 23.46
CA PHE A 694 -7.34 -55.49 22.47
C PHE A 694 -6.26 -56.17 21.62
N LEU A 695 -5.25 -55.41 21.19
CA LEU A 695 -4.13 -55.94 20.39
C LEU A 695 -3.19 -56.86 21.20
N SER A 696 -2.98 -56.61 22.49
CA SER A 696 -2.15 -57.47 23.35
C SER A 696 -2.88 -58.76 23.73
N SER A 697 -4.19 -58.69 23.96
CA SER A 697 -5.04 -59.85 24.20
C SER A 697 -5.06 -60.77 22.98
N ALA A 698 -5.02 -60.21 21.77
CA ALA A 698 -4.89 -60.97 20.52
C ALA A 698 -3.62 -61.83 20.48
N LYS A 699 -2.46 -61.26 20.85
CA LYS A 699 -1.17 -61.98 20.90
C LYS A 699 -1.14 -63.09 21.96
N SER A 700 -1.77 -62.87 23.11
CA SER A 700 -1.84 -63.88 24.18
C SER A 700 -2.83 -65.03 23.89
N GLY A 701 -3.80 -64.78 22.99
CA GLY A 701 -4.73 -65.78 22.47
C GLY A 701 -4.06 -66.75 21.50
N GLU A 702 -3.22 -66.23 20.59
CA GLU A 702 -2.40 -67.05 19.68
C GLU A 702 -1.42 -67.97 20.44
N GLU A 703 -0.77 -67.51 21.51
CA GLU A 703 0.10 -68.35 22.34
C GLU A 703 -0.65 -69.47 23.10
N LYS A 704 -1.93 -69.26 23.43
CA LYS A 704 -2.77 -70.28 24.10
C LYS A 704 -3.43 -71.27 23.14
N GLU A 705 -3.71 -70.89 21.90
CA GLU A 705 -4.19 -71.83 20.87
C GLU A 705 -3.07 -72.75 20.40
N VAL A 706 -1.84 -72.26 20.24
CA VAL A 706 -0.66 -73.11 19.94
C VAL A 706 -0.41 -74.12 21.06
N GLY A 707 -0.58 -73.73 22.33
CA GLY A 707 -0.46 -74.65 23.48
C GLY A 707 -1.63 -75.65 23.66
N ARG A 708 -2.72 -75.51 22.90
CA ARG A 708 -3.88 -76.43 22.93
C ARG A 708 -3.87 -77.44 21.78
N GLU A 709 -3.14 -77.18 20.69
CA GLU A 709 -2.86 -78.15 19.63
C GLU A 709 -1.70 -79.11 20.00
N GLU A 710 -0.90 -78.81 21.03
CA GLU A 710 0.18 -79.68 21.54
C GLU A 710 -0.22 -80.57 22.76
N LEU A 711 -1.52 -80.74 23.05
CA LEU A 711 -2.02 -81.63 24.13
C LEU A 711 -2.92 -82.77 23.64
#